data_AF-A0A2E0HNF7-F1
#
_entry.id   AF-A0A2E0HNF7-F1
#
_cell.length_a   1.000
_cell.length_b   1.000
_cell.length_c   1.000
_cell.angle_alpha   90.00
_cell.angle_beta   90.00
_cell.angle_gamma   90.00
#
_symmetry.space_group_name_H-M   'P 1'
#
loop_
_entity.id
_entity.type
_entity.pdbx_description
1 polymer ?
#
loop_
_entity_poly.entity_id
_entity_poly.type
_entity_poly.pdbx_seq_one_letter_code
_entity_poly.pdbx_strand_id
1 'polypeptide(L)'
;MRKNTAISFSLVTIFLLFSNILLSSTNFSEAETTVEKTYTPFDSYYSTEGGQNHPSIPSYNAKGTDLIRLIPSAGVYEDDWAARMHLPSAREISNTACEDGNQTIYDERGLSDYNWIWGQFISHDLDFTLTQNGRVDGTPETLNIPIPPMDKWMDPFSVGSLQIPMTRSMYNQSTGDESTPREFQNSITGWLDGSLVYGSSSFDSDWLREGTLGRMKVTNTSIGEFLPKAADGEEAPKVSFVGFSASERFVAGDARANEHAALTAMHVLFLREHNRIASEVYQENPDFSDEQIYQIARKINTAQIQYITYFEYLPSLGVNLPQYSGFDPSVDPRISNEFSALAFRMGHSQINDISIRLGFDYLSEEYRPILLSDGFWDPSSMIQEGGLEPILRGAAMSNQAANDIFAVSSLRNSMFGEPGFGGLDMCAIDIQRGRDHGLPNYNQLREYFGLETASNWSDVSLDPKVINIMSSIYPNLDDADPIMGLYAETHIEGSSLGQTMHSLIEEQFTRLRNGDIFYFENDDELIPHMSSIKDSTLSSIILRNTNINQIQCNSMFAVSHTDEMSCYSSEFSEPYVESFLKVGDEDYQPPYINSMTKKTVLINFKQLDNGTIPIHYWSPYGPTIAVGDCNNDGFEDVWVGSSFDPEGWESDSDSLVSTGQTFLLQNDGTGEFQDITLESGLKFTNSTYLGASWADYDNDGDLDIYLSNSGYHDFETNFSYPNKLFSNDGDCNFTDVTADTGLGNIGHSSTSAWADYDHDGDLDLHSINGGQISENYGVAIIESDLFYKNLLSETGVATFIDYTKEAGEIYSSVFKPLENESISVNGPFSWTPASASNPSANALLWQLYEENDEAYEQGTSISWASLFIDLDDDGYEDLFVATDFGRSVFYKNLGDGTFVLNTFETNLSEFGTAMGLDAGDVDGDGDVDICQTNFGPNYIYKQLENNTYMEASAESGLNIGKSAESVSWDCNIIDIDLDGDLDLWFGSGNINPFASFSPNSIYLNNGDGIFGEAILNGDLINPISKTMGASWSDFDLDGDLDLIVGDSNFGVTYYENDASQRAGAEWIAVDISEPYGGGNISLISVGAKVDFELSNGKTIRQIVKIGSGFSGSKDTTLHLGVPTGESIESITVIWNDGTEAYIFQPETNQYMEIDKSKQYDVKPLGEQNPDEMETLPVVILLILLSLFIHKIVLDLKRK
;
A
#
# COMPACT_ATOMS: atom_id res chain seq x y z
N MET A 1 71.81 11.27 -25.16
CA MET A 1 71.05 11.61 -23.94
C MET A 1 70.60 13.09 -23.90
N ARG A 2 70.08 13.66 -25.00
CA ARG A 2 69.31 14.92 -25.06
C ARG A 2 68.60 14.93 -26.43
N LYS A 3 67.52 14.17 -26.56
CA LYS A 3 66.54 14.25 -27.68
C LYS A 3 65.29 13.39 -27.49
N ASN A 4 65.26 12.48 -26.50
CA ASN A 4 64.08 11.64 -26.24
C ASN A 4 63.12 12.18 -25.18
N THR A 5 63.41 13.30 -24.53
CA THR A 5 62.54 13.86 -23.48
C THR A 5 61.49 14.85 -24.03
N ALA A 6 61.59 15.26 -25.29
CA ALA A 6 60.62 16.19 -25.89
C ALA A 6 59.40 15.50 -26.53
N ILE A 7 59.49 14.19 -26.84
CA ILE A 7 58.40 13.48 -27.55
C ILE A 7 57.39 12.88 -26.56
N SER A 8 57.83 12.42 -25.37
CA SER A 8 56.89 11.97 -24.33
C SER A 8 56.10 13.11 -23.67
N PHE A 9 56.67 14.31 -23.56
CA PHE A 9 55.93 15.46 -23.05
C PHE A 9 54.86 15.94 -24.04
N SER A 10 55.11 15.84 -25.35
CA SER A 10 54.10 16.23 -26.35
C SER A 10 52.93 15.26 -26.46
N LEU A 11 53.11 13.95 -26.27
CA LEU A 11 51.99 13.01 -26.29
C LEU A 11 51.11 13.10 -25.05
N VAL A 12 51.68 13.26 -23.85
CA VAL A 12 50.91 13.42 -22.61
C VAL A 12 50.19 14.77 -22.56
N THR A 13 50.79 15.82 -23.13
CA THR A 13 50.13 17.13 -23.25
C THR A 13 49.02 17.13 -24.30
N ILE A 14 49.17 16.37 -25.40
CA ILE A 14 48.11 16.19 -26.39
C ILE A 14 46.98 15.32 -25.83
N PHE A 15 47.27 14.28 -25.05
CA PHE A 15 46.24 13.46 -24.40
C PHE A 15 45.49 14.25 -23.32
N LEU A 16 46.18 15.09 -22.53
CA LEU A 16 45.56 15.98 -21.54
C LEU A 16 44.81 17.17 -22.16
N LEU A 17 45.22 17.64 -23.34
CA LEU A 17 44.45 18.62 -24.11
C LEU A 17 43.27 17.97 -24.84
N PHE A 18 43.37 16.72 -25.30
CA PHE A 18 42.23 15.99 -25.86
C PHE A 18 41.24 15.56 -24.79
N SER A 19 41.67 15.17 -23.59
CA SER A 19 40.76 14.87 -22.49
C SER A 19 40.10 16.13 -21.94
N ASN A 20 40.79 17.27 -21.89
CA ASN A 20 40.15 18.56 -21.54
C ASN A 20 39.29 19.13 -22.67
N ILE A 21 39.58 18.84 -23.95
CA ILE A 21 38.69 19.21 -25.05
C ILE A 21 37.49 18.28 -25.10
N LEU A 22 37.61 16.97 -24.85
CA LEU A 22 36.47 16.06 -24.71
C LEU A 22 35.61 16.43 -23.48
N LEU A 23 36.22 16.82 -22.36
CA LEU A 23 35.50 17.34 -21.18
C LEU A 23 35.00 18.79 -21.34
N SER A 24 35.43 19.54 -22.36
CA SER A 24 34.97 20.92 -22.63
C SER A 24 34.25 21.07 -23.97
N SER A 25 34.02 19.97 -24.70
CA SER A 25 33.31 19.93 -25.99
C SER A 25 32.18 18.91 -26.00
N THR A 26 31.94 18.21 -24.90
CA THR A 26 30.58 17.75 -24.54
C THR A 26 29.80 18.92 -23.94
N ASN A 27 29.69 20.01 -24.68
CA ASN A 27 28.39 20.65 -24.71
C ASN A 27 27.60 19.73 -25.64
N PHE A 28 26.95 18.73 -25.05
CA PHE A 28 25.69 18.26 -25.61
C PHE A 28 24.87 19.55 -25.73
N SER A 29 24.81 20.07 -26.95
CA SER A 29 23.60 20.72 -27.39
C SER A 29 22.58 19.60 -27.32
N GLU A 30 21.96 19.42 -26.14
CA GLU A 30 20.54 19.11 -26.14
C GLU A 30 19.97 20.04 -27.20
N ALA A 31 19.60 19.46 -28.33
CA ALA A 31 18.43 20.00 -28.95
C ALA A 31 17.37 19.81 -27.86
N GLU A 32 17.17 20.86 -27.05
CA GLU A 32 15.88 21.10 -26.46
C GLU A 32 14.92 21.08 -27.66
N THR A 33 14.44 19.90 -28.03
CA THR A 33 13.01 19.74 -28.18
C THR A 33 12.44 20.20 -26.85
N THR A 34 12.26 21.52 -26.73
CA THR A 34 11.20 22.06 -25.90
C THR A 34 9.94 21.44 -26.50
N VAL A 35 9.63 20.21 -26.08
CA VAL A 35 8.24 19.85 -25.85
C VAL A 35 7.78 21.02 -24.98
N GLU A 36 6.96 21.91 -25.55
CA GLU A 36 6.19 22.82 -24.72
C GLU A 36 5.41 21.88 -23.80
N LYS A 37 5.94 21.61 -22.62
CA LYS A 37 5.24 20.87 -21.58
C LYS A 37 4.07 21.77 -21.22
N THR A 38 2.95 21.58 -21.89
CA THR A 38 1.72 22.32 -21.63
C THR A 38 1.09 21.73 -20.39
N TYR A 39 1.58 22.17 -19.24
CA TYR A 39 0.98 21.82 -17.97
C TYR A 39 -0.31 22.61 -17.78
N THR A 40 -1.41 21.92 -17.49
CA THR A 40 -2.69 22.56 -17.17
C THR A 40 -2.70 22.83 -15.66
N PRO A 41 -2.84 24.09 -15.21
CA PRO A 41 -3.01 24.37 -13.79
C PRO A 41 -4.31 23.75 -13.31
N PHE A 42 -4.35 23.32 -12.05
CA PHE A 42 -5.59 22.95 -11.38
C PHE A 42 -6.63 24.08 -11.54
N ASP A 43 -7.89 23.74 -11.76
CA ASP A 43 -9.00 24.66 -11.95
C ASP A 43 -9.95 24.68 -10.74
N SER A 44 -9.78 23.73 -9.80
CA SER A 44 -10.68 23.54 -8.66
C SER A 44 -9.97 23.73 -7.31
N TYR A 45 -10.46 24.66 -6.49
CA TYR A 45 -9.83 25.01 -5.20
C TYR A 45 -10.86 25.44 -4.15
N TYR A 46 -10.55 25.20 -2.88
CA TYR A 46 -11.29 25.80 -1.76
C TYR A 46 -11.34 27.32 -1.88
N SER A 47 -12.54 27.89 -1.77
CA SER A 47 -12.65 29.35 -1.63
C SER A 47 -12.06 29.79 -0.29
N THR A 48 -11.41 30.96 -0.26
CA THR A 48 -10.74 31.49 0.94
C THR A 48 -11.67 31.67 2.15
N GLU A 49 -12.97 31.92 1.91
CA GLU A 49 -13.96 32.10 2.98
C GLU A 49 -14.83 30.86 3.20
N GLY A 50 -14.52 29.73 2.55
CA GLY A 50 -15.21 28.45 2.68
C GLY A 50 -16.60 28.40 2.03
N GLY A 51 -17.06 29.50 1.44
CA GLY A 51 -18.35 29.58 0.74
C GLY A 51 -18.29 29.00 -0.67
N GLN A 52 -19.42 28.51 -1.17
CA GLN A 52 -19.55 27.91 -2.51
C GLN A 52 -18.78 26.60 -2.73
N ASN A 53 -18.10 26.06 -1.71
CA ASN A 53 -17.43 24.77 -1.80
C ASN A 53 -18.44 23.62 -1.90
N HIS A 54 -19.54 23.67 -1.15
CA HIS A 54 -20.61 22.67 -1.25
C HIS A 54 -21.55 23.00 -2.45
N PRO A 55 -21.77 22.06 -3.39
CA PRO A 55 -22.41 22.33 -4.70
C PRO A 55 -23.88 22.75 -4.59
N SER A 56 -24.61 22.24 -3.60
CA SER A 56 -26.04 22.50 -3.42
C SER A 56 -26.36 23.53 -2.34
N ILE A 57 -25.45 23.73 -1.37
CA ILE A 57 -25.66 24.59 -0.19
C ILE A 57 -24.40 25.44 0.04
N PRO A 58 -24.23 26.55 -0.70
CA PRO A 58 -23.01 27.35 -0.69
C PRO A 58 -22.58 27.93 0.67
N SER A 59 -23.47 27.93 1.67
CA SER A 59 -23.17 28.45 3.02
C SER A 59 -22.55 27.43 3.96
N TYR A 60 -22.55 26.14 3.63
CA TYR A 60 -21.96 25.13 4.51
C TYR A 60 -20.47 25.38 4.72
N ASN A 61 -20.06 25.35 5.99
CA ASN A 61 -18.69 25.63 6.46
C ASN A 61 -18.04 26.93 5.97
N ALA A 62 -18.84 27.85 5.41
CA ALA A 62 -18.39 29.19 5.15
C ALA A 62 -18.12 29.92 6.47
N LYS A 63 -17.12 30.81 6.47
CA LYS A 63 -16.84 31.67 7.62
C LYS A 63 -18.09 32.43 8.08
N GLY A 64 -18.32 32.44 9.39
CA GLY A 64 -19.46 33.10 10.04
C GLY A 64 -20.73 32.24 10.09
N THR A 65 -20.68 31.00 9.61
CA THR A 65 -21.78 30.05 9.72
C THR A 65 -21.96 29.58 11.16
N ASP A 66 -23.20 29.38 11.59
CA ASP A 66 -23.52 28.85 12.92
C ASP A 66 -23.05 27.40 13.04
N LEU A 67 -22.44 27.07 14.18
CA LEU A 67 -22.20 25.69 14.60
C LEU A 67 -23.53 24.96 14.71
N ILE A 68 -23.57 23.70 14.26
CA ILE A 68 -24.78 22.89 14.40
C ILE A 68 -24.89 22.32 15.81
N ARG A 69 -26.09 21.91 16.21
CA ARG A 69 -26.31 21.17 17.44
C ARG A 69 -26.74 19.76 17.10
N LEU A 70 -26.01 18.78 17.61
CA LEU A 70 -26.43 17.38 17.53
C LEU A 70 -27.61 17.13 18.46
N ILE A 71 -27.59 17.77 19.65
CA ILE A 71 -28.62 17.65 20.67
C ILE A 71 -29.21 19.03 20.98
N PRO A 72 -30.54 19.16 21.18
CA PRO A 72 -31.15 20.42 21.58
C PRO A 72 -30.49 21.04 22.82
N SER A 73 -30.38 22.38 22.82
CA SER A 73 -29.74 23.13 23.89
C SER A 73 -30.36 22.84 25.26
N ALA A 74 -29.52 22.65 26.27
CA ALA A 74 -29.92 22.51 27.67
C ALA A 74 -30.11 23.85 28.41
N GLY A 75 -29.97 24.98 27.70
CA GLY A 75 -30.14 26.33 28.25
C GLY A 75 -29.89 27.41 27.19
N VAL A 76 -29.36 28.56 27.62
CA VAL A 76 -28.98 29.73 26.80
C VAL A 76 -30.15 30.40 26.06
N TYR A 77 -31.34 30.39 26.69
CA TYR A 77 -32.52 31.17 26.29
C TYR A 77 -32.52 32.53 27.00
N GLU A 78 -33.47 33.40 26.65
CA GLU A 78 -33.61 34.73 27.29
C GLU A 78 -33.80 34.64 28.82
N ASP A 79 -34.59 33.67 29.29
CA ASP A 79 -34.91 33.46 30.71
C ASP A 79 -34.01 32.41 31.40
N ASP A 80 -33.31 31.58 30.63
CA ASP A 80 -32.31 30.61 31.09
C ASP A 80 -30.95 30.83 30.43
N TRP A 81 -30.20 31.79 30.98
CA TRP A 81 -29.04 32.40 30.35
C TRP A 81 -27.78 31.51 30.20
N ALA A 82 -27.65 30.42 30.96
CA ALA A 82 -26.52 29.47 30.89
C ALA A 82 -26.88 28.11 31.52
N ALA A 83 -26.40 27.01 30.94
CA ALA A 83 -26.71 25.66 31.43
C ALA A 83 -26.02 25.35 32.77
N ARG A 84 -26.65 24.49 33.58
CA ARG A 84 -26.05 23.87 34.80
C ARG A 84 -25.47 24.84 35.84
N MET A 85 -25.93 26.09 35.88
CA MET A 85 -25.46 27.09 36.87
C MET A 85 -25.85 26.79 38.32
N HIS A 86 -26.65 25.75 38.57
CA HIS A 86 -27.00 25.25 39.90
C HIS A 86 -25.95 24.32 40.51
N LEU A 87 -24.98 23.84 39.72
CA LEU A 87 -23.87 23.01 40.16
C LEU A 87 -22.77 23.84 40.84
N PRO A 88 -21.78 23.20 41.51
CA PRO A 88 -20.61 23.90 42.01
C PRO A 88 -19.92 24.75 40.93
N SER A 89 -19.15 25.76 41.36
CA SER A 89 -18.42 26.58 40.41
C SER A 89 -17.40 25.74 39.64
N ALA A 90 -17.15 26.10 38.39
CA ALA A 90 -16.20 25.35 37.56
C ALA A 90 -14.80 25.26 38.19
N ARG A 91 -14.37 26.29 38.95
CA ARG A 91 -13.11 26.25 39.71
C ARG A 91 -13.14 25.28 40.88
N GLU A 92 -14.27 25.15 41.59
CA GLU A 92 -14.43 24.17 42.66
C GLU A 92 -14.37 22.73 42.11
N ILE A 93 -14.98 22.50 40.95
CA ILE A 93 -14.90 21.24 40.22
C ILE A 93 -13.46 20.97 39.80
N SER A 94 -12.81 21.95 39.17
CA SER A 94 -11.40 21.85 38.74
C SER A 94 -10.46 21.53 39.91
N ASN A 95 -10.68 22.15 41.09
CA ASN A 95 -9.90 21.87 42.30
C ASN A 95 -10.07 20.46 42.84
N THR A 96 -11.21 19.84 42.57
CA THR A 96 -11.53 18.51 43.10
C THR A 96 -11.13 17.42 42.11
N ALA A 97 -11.30 17.66 40.81
CA ALA A 97 -11.09 16.67 39.75
C ALA A 97 -9.76 16.82 39.02
N CYS A 98 -9.42 18.02 38.52
CA CYS A 98 -8.35 18.15 37.52
C CYS A 98 -6.95 18.36 38.10
N GLU A 99 -6.74 18.20 39.41
CA GLU A 99 -5.40 18.26 40.01
C GLU A 99 -4.65 16.91 39.84
N ASP A 100 -3.57 16.94 39.07
CA ASP A 100 -2.68 15.79 38.79
C ASP A 100 -1.75 15.42 39.97
N GLY A 101 -1.64 16.30 40.98
CA GLY A 101 -0.72 16.12 42.10
C GLY A 101 0.76 16.30 41.74
N ASN A 102 1.06 17.03 40.66
CA ASN A 102 2.37 17.16 40.02
C ASN A 102 2.94 15.82 39.53
N GLN A 103 2.07 14.91 39.09
CA GLN A 103 2.46 13.65 38.45
C GLN A 103 1.63 13.45 37.19
N THR A 104 2.24 13.67 36.03
CA THR A 104 1.62 13.39 34.75
C THR A 104 1.45 11.89 34.57
N ILE A 105 0.23 11.47 34.24
CA ILE A 105 -0.06 10.12 33.76
C ILE A 105 0.16 10.16 32.26
N TYR A 106 1.06 9.30 31.77
CA TYR A 106 1.33 9.21 30.34
C TYR A 106 0.27 8.37 29.64
N ASP A 107 0.03 8.69 28.37
CA ASP A 107 -0.84 7.93 27.49
C ASP A 107 -0.38 6.46 27.41
N GLU A 108 -1.32 5.52 27.57
CA GLU A 108 -1.04 4.09 27.66
C GLU A 108 -0.61 3.46 26.33
N ARG A 109 -0.88 4.13 25.20
CA ARG A 109 -0.48 3.69 23.86
C ARG A 109 0.87 4.25 23.44
N GLY A 110 1.47 5.13 24.24
CA GLY A 110 2.78 5.71 23.95
C GLY A 110 2.73 6.78 22.85
N LEU A 111 1.62 7.50 22.73
CA LEU A 111 1.50 8.61 21.79
C LEU A 111 2.52 9.71 22.10
N SER A 112 3.07 10.32 21.05
CA SER A 112 4.03 11.41 21.18
C SER A 112 3.37 12.76 21.40
N ASP A 113 4.16 13.76 21.79
CA ASP A 113 3.70 15.15 21.85
C ASP A 113 3.24 15.66 20.46
N TYR A 114 3.62 15.03 19.34
CA TYR A 114 3.09 15.40 18.03
C TYR A 114 1.57 15.23 17.95
N ASN A 115 1.01 14.24 18.64
CA ASN A 115 -0.41 13.96 18.58
C ASN A 115 -1.26 15.13 19.12
N TRP A 116 -1.00 15.63 20.34
CA TRP A 116 -1.76 16.77 20.86
C TRP A 116 -1.44 18.08 20.13
N ILE A 117 -0.19 18.28 19.65
CA ILE A 117 0.18 19.45 18.84
C ILE A 117 -0.62 19.45 17.53
N TRP A 118 -0.72 18.30 16.86
CA TRP A 118 -1.49 18.13 15.64
C TRP A 118 -2.98 18.34 15.90
N GLY A 119 -3.53 17.76 16.97
CA GLY A 119 -4.93 17.97 17.36
C GLY A 119 -5.30 19.45 17.54
N GLN A 120 -4.45 20.21 18.22
CA GLN A 120 -4.65 21.66 18.37
C GLN A 120 -4.50 22.40 17.03
N PHE A 121 -3.51 22.04 16.22
CA PHE A 121 -3.30 22.59 14.89
C PHE A 121 -4.55 22.42 14.01
N ILE A 122 -5.12 21.21 13.96
CA ILE A 122 -6.34 20.92 13.20
C ILE A 122 -7.57 21.59 13.81
N SER A 123 -7.68 21.70 15.14
CA SER A 123 -8.79 22.46 15.75
C SER A 123 -8.78 23.91 15.29
N HIS A 124 -7.59 24.46 15.04
CA HIS A 124 -7.44 25.82 14.53
C HIS A 124 -7.77 25.97 13.05
N ASP A 125 -7.90 24.87 12.30
CA ASP A 125 -8.50 24.88 10.95
C ASP A 125 -10.02 24.79 10.99
N LEU A 126 -10.56 24.02 11.93
CA LEU A 126 -11.98 23.64 11.92
C LEU A 126 -12.85 24.64 12.67
N ASP A 127 -12.40 25.19 13.80
CA ASP A 127 -13.26 26.03 14.62
C ASP A 127 -12.57 27.19 15.37
N PHE A 128 -13.28 28.32 15.39
CA PHE A 128 -12.95 29.46 16.24
C PHE A 128 -14.18 30.26 16.65
N THR A 129 -14.64 30.06 17.88
CA THR A 129 -15.72 30.88 18.45
C THR A 129 -15.15 32.12 19.15
N LEU A 130 -15.36 33.31 18.59
CA LEU A 130 -14.92 34.56 19.18
C LEU A 130 -15.70 34.92 20.46
N THR A 131 -15.06 35.64 21.39
CA THR A 131 -15.72 36.20 22.58
C THR A 131 -16.17 37.64 22.34
N GLN A 132 -17.15 38.13 23.11
CA GLN A 132 -17.69 39.49 22.96
C GLN A 132 -16.68 40.61 23.29
N ASN A 133 -15.52 40.29 23.89
CA ASN A 133 -14.59 41.29 24.39
C ASN A 133 -14.02 42.15 23.26
N GLY A 134 -14.30 43.45 23.30
CA GLY A 134 -13.89 44.42 22.27
C GLY A 134 -14.56 44.24 20.90
N ARG A 135 -15.62 43.42 20.82
CA ARG A 135 -16.30 43.03 19.57
C ARG A 135 -17.81 43.32 19.54
N VAL A 136 -18.37 43.85 20.63
CA VAL A 136 -19.78 44.25 20.72
C VAL A 136 -19.93 45.73 21.05
N ASP A 137 -21.02 46.35 20.59
CA ASP A 137 -21.42 47.70 20.97
C ASP A 137 -21.98 47.70 22.39
N GLY A 138 -21.18 48.13 23.36
CA GLY A 138 -21.58 48.24 24.76
C GLY A 138 -20.69 47.46 25.71
N THR A 139 -21.24 47.02 26.84
CA THR A 139 -20.50 46.21 27.82
C THR A 139 -20.61 44.75 27.42
N PRO A 140 -19.50 44.04 27.19
CA PRO A 140 -19.54 42.62 26.84
C PRO A 140 -20.15 41.81 28.00
N GLU A 141 -20.94 40.81 27.66
CA GLU A 141 -21.52 39.90 28.65
C GLU A 141 -20.43 39.03 29.28
N THR A 142 -20.51 38.83 30.59
CA THR A 142 -19.54 38.03 31.35
C THR A 142 -20.22 36.87 32.04
N LEU A 143 -19.50 35.76 32.12
CA LEU A 143 -19.88 34.55 32.84
C LEU A 143 -18.70 34.16 33.75
N ASN A 144 -18.31 35.08 34.63
CA ASN A 144 -17.15 34.92 35.50
C ASN A 144 -17.29 33.68 36.39
N ILE A 145 -16.19 32.97 36.60
CA ILE A 145 -16.16 31.73 37.39
C ILE A 145 -15.90 32.11 38.87
N PRO A 146 -16.83 31.80 39.79
CA PRO A 146 -16.62 32.06 41.22
C PRO A 146 -15.46 31.22 41.77
N ILE A 147 -14.54 31.85 42.50
CA ILE A 147 -13.44 31.16 43.20
C ILE A 147 -13.91 30.76 44.60
N PRO A 148 -13.76 29.49 45.02
CA PRO A 148 -14.12 29.07 46.38
C PRO A 148 -13.23 29.78 47.43
N PRO A 149 -13.77 30.10 48.63
CA PRO A 149 -12.96 30.71 49.68
C PRO A 149 -11.76 29.84 50.06
N MET A 150 -10.61 30.48 50.34
CA MET A 150 -9.35 29.81 50.68
C MET A 150 -8.77 28.93 49.54
N ASP A 151 -9.12 29.19 48.28
CA ASP A 151 -8.43 28.59 47.14
C ASP A 151 -6.92 28.82 47.25
N LYS A 152 -6.15 27.74 47.27
CA LYS A 152 -4.69 27.74 47.48
C LYS A 152 -3.96 28.61 46.46
N TRP A 153 -4.45 28.67 45.24
CA TRP A 153 -3.76 29.27 44.10
C TRP A 153 -4.38 30.61 43.71
N MET A 154 -5.70 30.66 43.58
CA MET A 154 -6.43 31.81 43.03
C MET A 154 -6.95 32.78 44.10
N ASP A 155 -7.05 32.36 45.36
CA ASP A 155 -7.37 33.22 46.51
C ASP A 155 -6.47 32.94 47.73
N PRO A 156 -5.13 33.00 47.59
CA PRO A 156 -4.19 32.61 48.65
C PRO A 156 -4.28 33.49 49.89
N PHE A 157 -4.87 34.69 49.76
CA PHE A 157 -5.09 35.64 50.85
C PHE A 157 -6.50 35.58 51.44
N SER A 158 -7.35 34.65 50.96
CA SER A 158 -8.72 34.45 51.43
C SER A 158 -9.57 35.74 51.42
N VAL A 159 -9.48 36.49 50.31
CA VAL A 159 -10.27 37.69 50.04
C VAL A 159 -11.75 37.33 49.91
N GLY A 160 -12.07 36.14 49.39
CA GLY A 160 -13.42 35.58 49.33
C GLY A 160 -14.36 36.24 48.32
N SER A 161 -13.87 37.17 47.49
CA SER A 161 -14.64 37.86 46.45
C SER A 161 -13.96 37.85 45.08
N LEU A 162 -12.90 37.07 44.91
CA LEU A 162 -12.20 36.95 43.62
C LEU A 162 -12.99 36.04 42.68
N GLN A 163 -12.85 36.30 41.38
CA GLN A 163 -13.45 35.48 40.32
C GLN A 163 -12.45 35.36 39.17
N ILE A 164 -12.49 34.23 38.45
CA ILE A 164 -11.76 34.11 37.19
C ILE A 164 -12.60 34.81 36.11
N PRO A 165 -12.07 35.84 35.43
CA PRO A 165 -12.83 36.59 34.45
C PRO A 165 -13.07 35.73 33.20
N MET A 166 -14.31 35.70 32.71
CA MET A 166 -14.65 35.01 31.47
C MET A 166 -15.70 35.81 30.69
N THR A 167 -15.39 36.14 29.45
CA THR A 167 -16.32 36.76 28.51
C THR A 167 -17.08 35.68 27.74
N ARG A 168 -18.39 35.88 27.59
CA ARG A 168 -19.25 34.98 26.82
C ARG A 168 -18.88 34.97 25.34
N SER A 169 -19.18 33.86 24.69
CA SER A 169 -19.03 33.71 23.24
C SER A 169 -19.94 34.69 22.48
N MET A 170 -19.50 35.09 21.30
CA MET A 170 -20.31 35.78 20.31
C MET A 170 -21.38 34.80 19.81
N TYR A 171 -22.62 35.27 19.75
CA TYR A 171 -23.74 34.46 19.27
C TYR A 171 -24.49 35.23 18.17
N ASN A 172 -25.17 34.49 17.30
CA ASN A 172 -26.02 35.03 16.25
C ASN A 172 -27.15 35.85 16.88
N GLN A 173 -27.14 37.16 16.66
CA GLN A 173 -28.09 38.11 17.27
C GLN A 173 -29.55 37.89 16.84
N SER A 174 -29.80 37.00 15.88
CA SER A 174 -31.14 36.55 15.47
C SER A 174 -31.69 35.42 16.35
N THR A 175 -30.89 34.91 17.31
CA THR A 175 -31.19 33.79 18.20
C THR A 175 -31.10 34.23 19.67
N GLY A 176 -31.35 33.33 20.63
CA GLY A 176 -31.30 33.65 22.07
C GLY A 176 -32.53 34.38 22.60
N ASP A 177 -33.71 34.03 22.09
CA ASP A 177 -35.01 34.49 22.58
C ASP A 177 -35.68 33.44 23.50
N GLU A 178 -36.94 33.62 23.89
CA GLU A 178 -37.70 32.68 24.75
C GLU A 178 -37.91 31.28 24.11
N SER A 179 -37.72 31.12 22.80
CA SER A 179 -38.03 29.90 22.04
C SER A 179 -36.85 29.31 21.26
N THR A 180 -35.85 30.14 20.96
CA THR A 180 -34.67 29.78 20.18
C THR A 180 -33.43 30.00 21.05
N PRO A 181 -32.63 28.96 21.34
CA PRO A 181 -31.43 29.12 22.14
C PRO A 181 -30.40 29.98 21.40
N ARG A 182 -29.41 30.51 22.10
CA ARG A 182 -28.28 31.19 21.45
C ARG A 182 -27.49 30.19 20.60
N GLU A 183 -27.28 30.55 19.33
CA GLU A 183 -26.41 29.83 18.40
C GLU A 183 -25.10 30.59 18.16
N PHE A 184 -24.00 29.85 18.02
CA PHE A 184 -22.65 30.40 18.02
C PHE A 184 -22.05 30.29 16.62
N GLN A 185 -21.42 31.37 16.16
CA GLN A 185 -20.82 31.44 14.83
C GLN A 185 -19.38 30.95 14.85
N ASN A 186 -19.02 30.09 13.90
CA ASN A 186 -17.63 29.79 13.60
C ASN A 186 -17.03 31.00 12.86
N SER A 187 -15.94 31.56 13.38
CA SER A 187 -15.33 32.79 12.84
C SER A 187 -14.28 32.53 11.77
N ILE A 188 -13.99 31.26 11.50
CA ILE A 188 -13.13 30.74 10.42
C ILE A 188 -13.95 29.78 9.54
N THR A 189 -13.35 29.24 8.48
CA THR A 189 -13.97 28.16 7.70
C THR A 189 -14.13 26.93 8.58
N GLY A 190 -15.12 26.07 8.27
CA GLY A 190 -15.29 24.78 8.95
C GLY A 190 -14.75 23.60 8.13
N TRP A 191 -14.02 23.87 7.05
CA TRP A 191 -13.41 22.88 6.18
C TRP A 191 -12.03 22.52 6.69
N LEU A 192 -11.54 21.32 6.38
CA LEU A 192 -10.14 20.96 6.58
C LEU A 192 -9.35 21.42 5.35
N ASP A 193 -9.20 22.74 5.21
CA ASP A 193 -8.76 23.43 3.98
C ASP A 193 -7.42 24.19 4.13
N GLY A 194 -6.70 23.96 5.23
CA GLY A 194 -5.44 24.63 5.54
C GLY A 194 -5.60 26.12 5.83
N SER A 195 -6.80 26.63 6.10
CA SER A 195 -7.05 28.03 6.47
C SER A 195 -6.23 28.50 7.68
N LEU A 196 -5.76 27.60 8.54
CA LEU A 196 -4.80 27.94 9.60
C LEU A 196 -3.45 28.47 9.04
N VAL A 197 -3.10 28.11 7.80
CA VAL A 197 -1.90 28.59 7.05
C VAL A 197 -2.29 29.76 6.17
N TYR A 198 -3.43 29.67 5.47
CA TYR A 198 -3.81 30.57 4.37
C TYR A 198 -4.75 31.71 4.77
N GLY A 199 -5.38 31.62 5.94
CA GLY A 199 -6.38 32.55 6.45
C GLY A 199 -7.78 32.28 5.92
N SER A 200 -8.79 32.62 6.72
CA SER A 200 -10.21 32.44 6.37
C SER A 200 -10.87 33.72 5.82
N SER A 201 -10.11 34.65 5.27
CA SER A 201 -10.63 35.81 4.55
C SER A 201 -9.71 36.24 3.43
N SER A 202 -10.28 36.85 2.38
CA SER A 202 -9.46 37.36 1.27
C SER A 202 -8.43 38.38 1.75
N PHE A 203 -8.76 39.22 2.74
CA PHE A 203 -7.80 40.15 3.32
C PHE A 203 -6.63 39.42 4.01
N ASP A 204 -6.92 38.38 4.80
CA ASP A 204 -5.87 37.65 5.51
C ASP A 204 -4.97 36.88 4.53
N SER A 205 -5.58 36.19 3.57
CA SER A 205 -4.89 35.45 2.50
C SER A 205 -4.02 36.37 1.64
N ASP A 206 -4.56 37.49 1.14
CA ASP A 206 -3.81 38.45 0.34
C ASP A 206 -2.65 39.06 1.13
N TRP A 207 -2.83 39.29 2.44
CA TRP A 207 -1.77 39.83 3.28
C TRP A 207 -0.67 38.79 3.53
N LEU A 208 -1.00 37.50 3.67
CA LEU A 208 -0.03 36.45 3.95
C LEU A 208 0.82 36.07 2.72
N ARG A 209 0.40 36.43 1.50
CA ARG A 209 1.11 36.13 0.25
C ARG A 209 2.21 37.13 -0.09
N GLU A 210 3.35 36.63 -0.59
CA GLU A 210 4.46 37.49 -1.06
C GLU A 210 4.07 38.24 -2.33
N GLY A 211 3.21 37.64 -3.17
CA GLY A 211 2.75 38.18 -4.44
C GLY A 211 3.77 37.99 -5.58
N THR A 212 4.75 37.12 -5.37
CA THR A 212 5.68 36.65 -6.39
C THR A 212 5.96 35.17 -6.21
N LEU A 213 6.01 34.43 -7.34
CA LEU A 213 6.33 32.99 -7.38
C LEU A 213 5.36 32.10 -6.59
N GLY A 214 4.14 32.56 -6.32
CA GLY A 214 3.14 31.85 -5.55
C GLY A 214 3.48 31.65 -4.07
N ARG A 215 4.53 32.32 -3.56
CA ARG A 215 5.06 32.13 -2.21
C ARG A 215 4.25 32.89 -1.15
N MET A 216 4.33 32.39 0.08
CA MET A 216 3.87 33.06 1.29
C MET A 216 4.98 33.94 1.88
N LYS A 217 4.59 35.06 2.49
CA LYS A 217 5.52 35.99 3.16
C LYS A 217 6.22 35.28 4.31
N VAL A 218 7.50 35.55 4.46
CA VAL A 218 8.34 35.02 5.55
C VAL A 218 9.13 36.12 6.24
N THR A 219 9.47 35.89 7.50
CA THR A 219 10.55 36.62 8.18
C THR A 219 11.83 35.81 8.06
N ASN A 220 12.81 36.33 7.32
CA ASN A 220 14.12 35.71 7.23
C ASN A 220 14.97 35.94 8.48
N THR A 221 15.52 34.87 9.04
CA THR A 221 16.43 34.89 10.20
C THR A 221 17.73 34.16 9.90
N SER A 222 18.72 34.23 10.80
CA SER A 222 19.98 33.49 10.66
C SER A 222 19.82 31.96 10.76
N ILE A 223 18.66 31.48 11.19
CA ILE A 223 18.35 30.06 11.40
C ILE A 223 17.19 29.58 10.50
N GLY A 224 16.84 30.36 9.46
CA GLY A 224 15.84 29.99 8.45
C GLY A 224 14.62 30.89 8.39
N GLU A 225 13.64 30.48 7.58
CA GLU A 225 12.37 31.17 7.37
C GLU A 225 11.40 30.93 8.54
N PHE A 226 10.75 32.00 9.00
CA PHE A 226 9.68 31.99 10.00
C PHE A 226 8.44 32.70 9.46
N LEU A 227 7.34 32.61 10.21
CA LEU A 227 6.13 33.36 9.95
C LEU A 227 6.41 34.88 9.77
N PRO A 228 5.60 35.58 8.95
CA PRO A 228 5.77 37.00 8.70
C PRO A 228 5.46 37.83 9.97
N LYS A 229 6.12 38.98 10.10
CA LYS A 229 5.85 39.97 11.14
C LYS A 229 5.23 41.22 10.52
N ALA A 230 4.16 41.73 11.13
CA ALA A 230 3.58 43.00 10.73
C ALA A 230 4.51 44.18 11.09
N ALA A 231 4.65 45.16 10.20
CA ALA A 231 5.39 46.38 10.49
C ALA A 231 4.62 47.29 11.46
N ASP A 232 5.33 48.15 12.19
CA ASP A 232 4.71 49.09 13.12
C ASP A 232 3.70 50.02 12.42
N GLY A 233 2.43 49.91 12.82
CA GLY A 233 1.33 50.72 12.27
C GLY A 233 0.76 50.22 10.94
N GLU A 234 1.20 49.06 10.45
CA GLU A 234 0.60 48.35 9.33
C GLU A 234 -0.75 47.74 9.74
N GLU A 235 -1.72 47.76 8.82
CA GLU A 235 -2.95 47.00 8.96
C GLU A 235 -2.67 45.55 8.51
N ALA A 236 -2.71 44.63 9.47
CA ALA A 236 -2.36 43.22 9.27
C ALA A 236 -3.42 42.30 9.92
N PRO A 237 -3.45 41.00 9.57
CA PRO A 237 -4.32 40.01 10.20
C PRO A 237 -4.18 40.04 11.73
N LYS A 238 -5.29 39.75 12.41
CA LYS A 238 -5.35 39.86 13.87
C LYS A 238 -4.57 38.71 14.51
N VAL A 239 -3.71 39.05 15.46
CA VAL A 239 -3.04 38.08 16.34
C VAL A 239 -3.71 38.15 17.71
N SER A 240 -4.13 37.00 18.23
CA SER A 240 -4.66 36.88 19.59
C SER A 240 -3.55 37.10 20.61
N PHE A 241 -3.87 37.71 21.75
CA PHE A 241 -2.94 37.87 22.87
C PHE A 241 -3.70 38.00 24.19
N VAL A 242 -3.16 37.45 25.28
CA VAL A 242 -3.69 37.61 26.64
C VAL A 242 -2.69 38.30 27.56
N GLY A 243 -3.09 39.43 28.17
CA GLY A 243 -2.52 39.96 29.42
C GLY A 243 -1.21 40.77 29.37
N PHE A 244 -0.35 40.59 28.37
CA PHE A 244 0.98 41.20 28.28
C PHE A 244 1.29 41.65 26.84
N SER A 245 2.49 42.14 26.53
CA SER A 245 2.88 42.40 25.14
C SER A 245 3.67 41.22 24.61
N ALA A 246 3.34 40.70 23.43
CA ALA A 246 4.20 39.74 22.75
C ALA A 246 5.59 40.34 22.52
N SER A 247 6.64 39.56 22.76
CA SER A 247 8.02 39.90 22.43
C SER A 247 8.20 40.03 20.91
N GLU A 248 7.49 39.18 20.15
CA GLU A 248 7.38 39.17 18.70
C GLU A 248 5.93 38.82 18.29
N ARG A 249 5.48 39.30 17.13
CA ARG A 249 4.11 39.05 16.63
C ARG A 249 4.17 38.37 15.27
N PHE A 250 4.26 37.05 15.29
CA PHE A 250 4.11 36.29 14.07
C PHE A 250 2.66 36.30 13.61
N VAL A 251 2.45 36.45 12.32
CA VAL A 251 1.13 36.42 11.70
C VAL A 251 1.02 35.13 10.91
N ALA A 252 -0.08 34.40 11.08
CA ALA A 252 -0.42 33.19 10.33
C ALA A 252 -1.87 33.29 9.83
N GLY A 253 -2.37 32.25 9.17
CA GLY A 253 -3.78 32.15 8.78
C GLY A 253 -4.74 32.16 9.98
N ASP A 254 -4.35 31.49 11.07
CA ASP A 254 -5.10 31.53 12.34
C ASP A 254 -4.48 32.51 13.36
N ALA A 255 -5.35 33.22 14.09
CA ALA A 255 -4.96 34.24 15.06
C ALA A 255 -4.27 33.68 16.32
N ARG A 256 -4.36 32.38 16.59
CA ARG A 256 -3.85 31.71 17.80
C ARG A 256 -2.49 31.05 17.59
N ALA A 257 -1.89 31.15 16.39
CA ALA A 257 -0.61 30.51 16.05
C ALA A 257 0.57 30.79 17.00
N ASN A 258 0.49 31.83 17.84
CA ASN A 258 1.54 32.23 18.79
C ASN A 258 1.26 31.74 20.23
N GLU A 259 0.24 30.92 20.47
CA GLU A 259 -0.16 30.53 21.83
C GLU A 259 1.00 29.91 22.61
N HIS A 260 1.75 28.99 21.99
CA HIS A 260 3.01 28.46 22.51
C HIS A 260 3.94 28.02 21.38
N ALA A 261 5.22 27.83 21.71
CA ALA A 261 6.29 27.58 20.76
C ALA A 261 6.05 26.34 19.87
N ALA A 262 5.56 25.23 20.42
CA ALA A 262 5.30 24.01 19.64
C ALA A 262 4.24 24.19 18.55
N LEU A 263 3.14 24.88 18.85
CA LEU A 263 2.12 25.22 17.85
C LEU A 263 2.70 26.16 16.77
N THR A 264 3.47 27.18 17.18
CA THR A 264 4.12 28.08 16.23
C THR A 264 5.11 27.33 15.33
N ALA A 265 5.83 26.33 15.84
CA ALA A 265 6.72 25.48 15.05
C ALA A 265 5.96 24.72 13.96
N MET A 266 4.76 24.19 14.27
CA MET A 266 3.91 23.52 13.28
C MET A 266 3.42 24.48 12.19
N HIS A 267 3.00 25.70 12.56
CA HIS A 267 2.65 26.73 11.55
C HIS A 267 3.84 27.12 10.66
N VAL A 268 5.05 27.22 11.23
CA VAL A 268 6.26 27.50 10.43
C VAL A 268 6.58 26.34 9.50
N LEU A 269 6.37 25.09 9.94
CA LEU A 269 6.62 23.89 9.14
C LEU A 269 5.75 23.87 7.87
N PHE A 270 4.43 24.05 8.01
CA PHE A 270 3.52 24.04 6.86
C PHE A 270 3.59 25.30 5.99
N LEU A 271 4.08 26.43 6.53
CA LEU A 271 4.47 27.59 5.73
C LEU A 271 5.68 27.28 4.83
N ARG A 272 6.71 26.64 5.40
CA ARG A 272 7.90 26.22 4.65
C ARG A 272 7.54 25.21 3.59
N GLU A 273 6.66 24.27 3.91
CA GLU A 273 6.21 23.26 2.96
C GLU A 273 5.52 23.88 1.75
N HIS A 274 4.57 24.80 1.97
CA HIS A 274 3.96 25.54 0.89
C HIS A 274 4.99 26.30 0.04
N ASN A 275 5.95 26.98 0.66
CA ASN A 275 6.99 27.71 -0.05
C ASN A 275 7.94 26.79 -0.82
N ARG A 276 8.20 25.57 -0.33
CA ARG A 276 8.98 24.54 -1.01
C ARG A 276 8.24 24.07 -2.26
N ILE A 277 6.98 23.63 -2.11
CA ILE A 277 6.09 23.23 -3.22
C ILE A 277 6.00 24.35 -4.26
N ALA A 278 5.71 25.60 -3.86
CA ALA A 278 5.62 26.73 -4.79
C ALA A 278 6.93 26.97 -5.56
N SER A 279 8.08 26.75 -4.92
CA SER A 279 9.39 26.89 -5.57
C SER A 279 9.63 25.80 -6.61
N GLU A 280 9.22 24.57 -6.30
CA GLU A 280 9.35 23.43 -7.22
C GLU A 280 8.38 23.56 -8.40
N VAL A 281 7.13 23.96 -8.14
CA VAL A 281 6.15 24.26 -9.20
C VAL A 281 6.70 25.34 -10.13
N TYR A 282 7.29 26.41 -9.60
CA TYR A 282 7.89 27.45 -10.44
C TYR A 282 9.10 26.96 -11.25
N GLN A 283 9.93 26.07 -10.69
CA GLN A 283 11.10 25.52 -11.39
C GLN A 283 10.69 24.70 -12.60
N GLU A 284 9.64 23.88 -12.46
CA GLU A 284 9.08 23.08 -13.54
C GLU A 284 8.21 23.89 -14.51
N ASN A 285 7.55 24.94 -14.00
CA ASN A 285 6.59 25.76 -14.72
C ASN A 285 6.84 27.27 -14.58
N PRO A 286 7.89 27.82 -15.23
CA PRO A 286 8.22 29.24 -15.10
C PRO A 286 7.17 30.21 -15.67
N ASP A 287 6.30 29.72 -16.56
CA ASP A 287 5.26 30.50 -17.24
C ASP A 287 3.95 30.63 -16.44
N PHE A 288 3.79 29.83 -15.38
CA PHE A 288 2.62 29.96 -14.50
C PHE A 288 2.60 31.31 -13.78
N SER A 289 1.41 31.86 -13.65
CA SER A 289 1.20 33.08 -12.87
C SER A 289 1.38 32.81 -11.37
N ASP A 290 1.67 33.88 -10.61
CA ASP A 290 1.73 33.82 -9.14
C ASP A 290 0.51 33.16 -8.52
N GLU A 291 -0.68 33.45 -9.05
CA GLU A 291 -1.94 32.88 -8.56
C GLU A 291 -2.02 31.37 -8.79
N GLN A 292 -1.65 30.91 -9.99
CA GLN A 292 -1.67 29.48 -10.32
C GLN A 292 -0.71 28.70 -9.42
N ILE A 293 0.53 29.18 -9.27
CA ILE A 293 1.53 28.54 -8.40
C ILE A 293 1.05 28.51 -6.95
N TYR A 294 0.49 29.61 -6.45
CA TYR A 294 -0.05 29.69 -5.09
C TYR A 294 -1.17 28.68 -4.85
N GLN A 295 -2.13 28.59 -5.77
CA GLN A 295 -3.29 27.70 -5.59
C GLN A 295 -2.89 26.22 -5.72
N ILE A 296 -1.97 25.86 -6.63
CA ILE A 296 -1.40 24.51 -6.72
C ILE A 296 -0.70 24.14 -5.41
N ALA A 297 0.21 25.01 -4.93
CA ALA A 297 0.94 24.77 -3.68
C ALA A 297 0.01 24.73 -2.46
N ARG A 298 -1.06 25.52 -2.46
CA ARG A 298 -2.10 25.48 -1.42
C ARG A 298 -2.87 24.17 -1.45
N LYS A 299 -3.28 23.71 -2.62
CA LYS A 299 -4.06 22.47 -2.80
C LYS A 299 -3.28 21.24 -2.36
N ILE A 300 -2.03 21.09 -2.81
CA ILE A 300 -1.14 20.00 -2.42
C ILE A 300 -0.90 20.00 -0.90
N ASN A 301 -0.53 21.15 -0.32
CA ASN A 301 -0.27 21.24 1.13
C ASN A 301 -1.54 20.97 1.96
N THR A 302 -2.72 21.32 1.44
CA THR A 302 -4.01 20.99 2.07
C THR A 302 -4.28 19.49 2.04
N ALA A 303 -4.05 18.83 0.91
CA ALA A 303 -4.17 17.38 0.79
C ALA A 303 -3.25 16.64 1.77
N GLN A 304 -2.03 17.12 1.96
CA GLN A 304 -1.11 16.59 2.96
C GLN A 304 -1.64 16.75 4.40
N ILE A 305 -2.21 17.91 4.74
CA ILE A 305 -2.86 18.13 6.05
C ILE A 305 -4.04 17.17 6.24
N GLN A 306 -4.85 16.96 5.20
CA GLN A 306 -5.97 16.00 5.23
C GLN A 306 -5.46 14.58 5.44
N TYR A 307 -4.46 14.14 4.67
CA TYR A 307 -3.88 12.81 4.78
C TYR A 307 -3.36 12.53 6.19
N ILE A 308 -2.49 13.40 6.73
CA ILE A 308 -1.95 13.25 8.09
C ILE A 308 -3.08 13.21 9.12
N THR A 309 -4.15 14.00 8.92
CA THR A 309 -5.29 14.01 9.85
C THR A 309 -6.07 12.69 9.84
N TYR A 310 -6.44 12.18 8.66
CA TYR A 310 -7.29 11.00 8.52
C TYR A 310 -6.55 9.67 8.66
N PHE A 311 -5.25 9.63 8.32
CA PHE A 311 -4.48 8.38 8.22
C PHE A 311 -3.37 8.24 9.27
N GLU A 312 -2.87 9.34 9.85
CA GLU A 312 -1.94 9.27 11.00
C GLU A 312 -2.65 9.62 12.31
N TYR A 313 -3.23 10.81 12.41
CA TYR A 313 -3.72 11.36 13.67
C TYR A 313 -4.95 10.61 14.22
N LEU A 314 -6.04 10.47 13.45
CA LEU A 314 -7.25 9.79 13.93
C LEU A 314 -6.98 8.31 14.29
N PRO A 315 -6.30 7.50 13.45
CA PRO A 315 -5.95 6.12 13.81
C PRO A 315 -5.00 6.04 15.00
N SER A 316 -4.09 7.00 15.16
CA SER A 316 -3.25 7.08 16.36
C SER A 316 -4.04 7.37 17.63
N LEU A 317 -5.26 7.94 17.58
CA LEU A 317 -6.18 8.01 18.72
C LEU A 317 -7.05 6.75 18.88
N GLY A 318 -6.97 5.83 17.92
CA GLY A 318 -7.78 4.63 17.83
C GLY A 318 -9.13 4.87 17.16
N VAL A 319 -9.31 6.03 16.50
CA VAL A 319 -10.51 6.37 15.73
C VAL A 319 -10.26 5.97 14.27
N ASN A 320 -10.88 4.87 13.85
CA ASN A 320 -10.81 4.39 12.48
C ASN A 320 -12.14 4.65 11.80
N LEU A 321 -12.16 5.51 10.79
CA LEU A 321 -13.38 5.80 10.04
C LEU A 321 -13.73 4.64 9.11
N PRO A 322 -15.02 4.45 8.77
CA PRO A 322 -15.42 3.54 7.70
C PRO A 322 -14.72 3.90 6.37
N GLN A 323 -14.62 2.91 5.47
CA GLN A 323 -14.10 3.12 4.11
C GLN A 323 -14.82 4.28 3.44
N TYR A 324 -14.07 5.14 2.75
CA TYR A 324 -14.63 6.27 2.05
C TYR A 324 -15.46 5.78 0.85
N SER A 325 -16.68 6.28 0.72
CA SER A 325 -17.63 5.89 -0.34
C SER A 325 -17.85 6.98 -1.38
N GLY A 326 -16.96 7.98 -1.44
CA GLY A 326 -17.13 9.18 -2.25
C GLY A 326 -17.94 10.30 -1.56
N PHE A 327 -17.95 11.46 -2.19
CA PHE A 327 -18.68 12.65 -1.72
C PHE A 327 -20.21 12.44 -1.77
N ASP A 328 -20.88 12.75 -0.66
CA ASP A 328 -22.34 12.74 -0.54
C ASP A 328 -22.90 14.16 -0.30
N PRO A 329 -23.58 14.77 -1.30
CA PRO A 329 -24.11 16.12 -1.18
C PRO A 329 -25.30 16.26 -0.22
N SER A 330 -25.78 15.15 0.37
CA SER A 330 -26.84 15.14 1.38
C SER A 330 -26.30 15.25 2.82
N VAL A 331 -25.00 15.04 3.02
CA VAL A 331 -24.32 15.17 4.31
C VAL A 331 -24.18 16.64 4.69
N ASP A 332 -24.39 16.95 5.97
CA ASP A 332 -24.13 18.29 6.51
C ASP A 332 -22.73 18.32 7.14
N PRO A 333 -21.72 18.93 6.49
CA PRO A 333 -20.34 18.89 6.95
C PRO A 333 -20.06 19.87 8.09
N ARG A 334 -21.07 20.64 8.54
CA ARG A 334 -20.86 21.72 9.52
C ARG A 334 -20.30 21.21 10.85
N ILE A 335 -19.42 22.01 11.44
CA ILE A 335 -18.87 21.71 12.76
C ILE A 335 -19.99 21.78 13.82
N SER A 336 -20.09 20.74 14.64
CA SER A 336 -21.02 20.70 15.76
C SER A 336 -20.49 21.47 16.96
N ASN A 337 -21.40 22.07 17.71
CA ASN A 337 -21.10 22.76 18.95
C ASN A 337 -20.55 21.80 20.01
N GLU A 338 -21.09 20.57 20.04
CA GLU A 338 -20.59 19.49 20.88
C GLU A 338 -19.13 19.13 20.55
N PHE A 339 -18.75 19.02 19.28
CA PHE A 339 -17.37 18.77 18.87
C PHE A 339 -16.42 19.90 19.29
N SER A 340 -16.71 21.14 18.87
CA SER A 340 -15.86 22.33 19.11
C SER A 340 -15.70 22.68 20.60
N ALA A 341 -16.76 22.52 21.39
CA ALA A 341 -16.75 22.92 22.80
C ALA A 341 -16.47 21.76 23.77
N LEU A 342 -16.39 20.50 23.31
CA LEU A 342 -16.10 19.32 24.15
C LEU A 342 -14.99 18.45 23.57
N ALA A 343 -15.29 17.65 22.54
CA ALA A 343 -14.42 16.56 22.11
C ALA A 343 -13.06 17.05 21.64
N PHE A 344 -13.01 18.09 20.82
CA PHE A 344 -11.74 18.60 20.29
C PHE A 344 -10.99 19.53 21.24
N ARG A 345 -11.45 19.64 22.49
CA ARG A 345 -10.70 20.21 23.62
C ARG A 345 -9.93 19.15 24.41
N MET A 346 -10.02 17.88 24.01
CA MET A 346 -9.33 16.76 24.66
C MET A 346 -7.83 16.97 24.83
N GLY A 347 -7.21 17.72 23.89
CA GLY A 347 -5.79 18.07 23.93
C GLY A 347 -5.37 18.76 25.23
N HIS A 348 -6.29 19.46 25.92
CA HIS A 348 -5.96 20.14 27.17
C HIS A 348 -5.56 19.19 28.32
N SER A 349 -6.02 17.94 28.29
CA SER A 349 -5.57 16.91 29.25
C SER A 349 -4.31 16.18 28.77
N GLN A 350 -4.03 16.18 27.47
CA GLN A 350 -2.92 15.45 26.84
C GLN A 350 -1.59 16.21 26.87
N ILE A 351 -1.60 17.47 27.31
CA ILE A 351 -0.41 18.33 27.34
C ILE A 351 0.48 18.05 28.57
N ASN A 352 1.78 17.87 28.32
CA ASN A 352 2.82 17.86 29.33
C ASN A 352 3.12 19.26 29.89
N ASP A 353 3.47 19.35 31.18
CA ASP A 353 3.84 20.63 31.82
C ASP A 353 5.19 21.17 31.33
N ILE A 354 6.05 20.27 30.83
CA ILE A 354 7.41 20.58 30.37
C ILE A 354 7.57 20.05 28.95
N SER A 355 7.87 20.94 28.00
CA SER A 355 8.33 20.56 26.67
C SER A 355 9.85 20.47 26.67
N ILE A 356 10.38 19.27 26.44
CA ILE A 356 11.83 19.06 26.30
C ILE A 356 12.30 19.62 24.96
N ARG A 357 13.57 20.01 24.90
CA ARG A 357 14.23 20.45 23.68
C ARG A 357 15.55 19.73 23.54
N LEU A 358 15.82 19.17 22.36
CA LEU A 358 16.95 18.27 22.14
C LEU A 358 17.92 18.79 21.08
N GLY A 359 19.21 18.57 21.33
CA GLY A 359 20.31 18.88 20.40
C GLY A 359 20.29 18.02 19.14
N PHE A 360 21.30 18.20 18.29
CA PHE A 360 21.48 17.37 17.09
C PHE A 360 21.73 15.89 17.41
N ASP A 361 22.26 15.62 18.61
CA ASP A 361 22.55 14.29 19.15
C ASP A 361 21.38 13.70 19.95
N TYR A 362 20.20 14.34 19.92
CA TYR A 362 19.05 13.98 20.74
C TYR A 362 19.31 14.03 22.26
N LEU A 363 20.31 14.78 22.71
CA LEU A 363 20.60 14.99 24.13
C LEU A 363 20.10 16.35 24.63
N SER A 364 19.69 16.40 25.90
CA SER A 364 19.13 17.61 26.53
C SER A 364 20.18 18.58 27.07
N GLU A 365 21.47 18.37 26.80
CA GLU A 365 22.55 19.18 27.40
C GLU A 365 22.70 20.55 26.73
N GLU A 366 22.22 20.69 25.48
CA GLU A 366 22.37 21.89 24.66
C GLU A 366 21.24 22.91 24.87
N TYR A 367 20.00 22.45 25.10
CA TYR A 367 18.81 23.29 25.18
C TYR A 367 18.05 23.09 26.50
N ARG A 368 17.58 24.19 27.10
CA ARG A 368 16.82 24.14 28.36
C ARG A 368 15.38 23.67 28.09
N PRO A 369 14.77 22.76 28.87
CA PRO A 369 13.34 22.50 28.76
C PRO A 369 12.48 23.75 29.01
N ILE A 370 11.35 23.87 28.31
CA ILE A 370 10.40 24.97 28.48
C ILE A 370 9.28 24.49 29.41
N LEU A 371 9.10 25.20 30.53
CA LEU A 371 7.89 25.04 31.34
C LEU A 371 6.74 25.74 30.60
N LEU A 372 5.60 25.07 30.46
CA LEU A 372 4.50 25.57 29.64
C LEU A 372 4.03 26.98 30.07
N SER A 373 4.01 27.27 31.38
CA SER A 373 3.69 28.62 31.90
C SER A 373 4.63 29.72 31.42
N ASP A 374 5.89 29.38 31.13
CA ASP A 374 6.92 30.32 30.66
C ASP A 374 6.88 30.47 29.12
N GLY A 375 6.31 29.49 28.41
CA GLY A 375 6.30 29.42 26.95
C GLY A 375 5.09 30.08 26.27
N PHE A 376 4.06 30.46 27.02
CA PHE A 376 2.87 31.09 26.45
C PHE A 376 3.17 32.45 25.82
N TRP A 377 2.78 32.63 24.56
CA TRP A 377 2.94 33.88 23.81
C TRP A 377 4.38 34.43 23.75
N ASP A 378 5.40 33.57 23.87
CA ASP A 378 6.81 33.91 23.72
C ASP A 378 7.48 33.23 22.51
N PRO A 379 7.11 33.62 21.27
CA PRO A 379 7.75 33.10 20.07
C PRO A 379 9.23 33.52 19.94
N SER A 380 9.70 34.49 20.75
CA SER A 380 11.09 34.95 20.69
C SER A 380 12.09 33.91 21.19
N SER A 381 11.65 33.04 22.12
CA SER A 381 12.43 31.90 22.62
C SER A 381 12.87 30.98 21.48
N MET A 382 12.01 30.70 20.51
CA MET A 382 12.36 29.87 19.35
C MET A 382 13.44 30.51 18.47
N ILE A 383 13.35 31.82 18.22
CA ILE A 383 14.32 32.53 17.37
C ILE A 383 15.70 32.58 18.06
N GLN A 384 15.70 32.78 19.38
CA GLN A 384 16.94 32.96 20.16
C GLN A 384 17.60 31.64 20.56
N GLU A 385 16.83 30.55 20.60
CA GLU A 385 17.25 29.30 21.25
C GLU A 385 17.09 28.07 20.32
N GLY A 386 17.49 28.21 19.05
CA GLY A 386 17.79 27.08 18.17
C GLY A 386 16.74 26.71 17.12
N GLY A 387 15.64 27.46 17.00
CA GLY A 387 14.64 27.26 15.95
C GLY A 387 13.57 26.22 16.30
N LEU A 388 13.02 25.58 15.26
CA LEU A 388 11.97 24.57 15.40
C LEU A 388 12.56 23.19 15.70
N GLU A 389 13.76 22.90 15.20
CA GLU A 389 14.38 21.58 15.25
C GLU A 389 14.51 21.04 16.68
N PRO A 390 14.95 21.81 17.69
CA PRO A 390 15.01 21.30 19.06
C PRO A 390 13.64 20.95 19.65
N ILE A 391 12.59 21.67 19.25
CA ILE A 391 11.21 21.43 19.71
C ILE A 391 10.65 20.17 19.05
N LEU A 392 10.84 20.03 17.74
CA LEU A 392 10.37 18.85 16.99
C LEU A 392 11.06 17.58 17.48
N ARG A 393 12.39 17.57 17.66
CA ARG A 393 13.09 16.42 18.27
C ARG A 393 12.60 16.12 19.68
N GLY A 394 12.27 17.15 20.45
CA GLY A 394 11.69 16.98 21.77
C GLY A 394 10.32 16.32 21.73
N ALA A 395 9.45 16.77 20.82
CA ALA A 395 8.12 16.20 20.63
C ALA A 395 8.17 14.73 20.22
N ALA A 396 9.15 14.37 19.38
CA ALA A 396 9.40 12.99 18.94
C ALA A 396 9.69 12.01 20.08
N MET A 397 10.33 12.47 21.15
CA MET A 397 10.82 11.64 22.27
C MET A 397 9.96 11.76 23.54
N SER A 398 8.99 12.67 23.54
CA SER A 398 8.10 12.89 24.67
C SER A 398 6.81 12.10 24.49
N ASN A 399 6.48 11.23 25.45
CA ASN A 399 5.14 10.68 25.55
C ASN A 399 4.18 11.76 26.01
N GLN A 400 3.05 11.93 25.33
CA GLN A 400 1.99 12.83 25.75
C GLN A 400 1.33 12.37 27.06
N ALA A 401 0.66 13.30 27.74
CA ALA A 401 -0.19 12.95 28.88
C ALA A 401 -1.44 12.18 28.41
N ALA A 402 -2.00 11.35 29.28
CA ALA A 402 -3.20 10.58 28.99
C ALA A 402 -4.43 11.49 28.83
N ASN A 403 -5.38 11.05 28.01
CA ASN A 403 -6.71 11.67 27.95
C ASN A 403 -7.52 11.31 29.22
N ASP A 404 -7.54 12.17 30.23
CA ASP A 404 -8.19 11.89 31.51
C ASP A 404 -8.70 13.17 32.20
N ILE A 405 -9.22 13.04 33.42
CA ILE A 405 -9.79 14.17 34.16
C ILE A 405 -8.74 15.17 34.65
N PHE A 406 -7.44 14.90 34.52
CA PHE A 406 -6.36 15.72 35.08
C PHE A 406 -5.87 16.78 34.08
N ALA A 407 -5.35 17.88 34.63
CA ALA A 407 -4.71 18.93 33.85
C ALA A 407 -3.46 19.43 34.59
N VAL A 408 -2.38 19.63 33.84
CA VAL A 408 -1.11 20.09 34.41
C VAL A 408 -1.24 21.47 35.06
N SER A 409 -0.42 21.72 36.09
CA SER A 409 -0.56 22.93 36.90
C SER A 409 -0.35 24.22 36.10
N SER A 410 0.48 24.24 35.04
CA SER A 410 0.64 25.46 34.21
C SER A 410 -0.67 25.86 33.52
N LEU A 411 -1.47 24.90 33.04
CA LEU A 411 -2.79 25.16 32.43
C LEU A 411 -3.87 25.42 33.48
N ARG A 412 -3.83 24.71 34.61
CA ARG A 412 -4.88 24.79 35.63
C ARG A 412 -4.76 25.99 36.57
N ASN A 413 -3.56 26.50 36.81
CA ASN A 413 -3.34 27.53 37.84
C ASN A 413 -2.66 28.81 37.33
N SER A 414 -1.81 28.72 36.31
CA SER A 414 -0.91 29.81 35.90
C SER A 414 -1.12 30.26 34.45
N MET A 415 -2.20 29.83 33.80
CA MET A 415 -2.42 30.10 32.38
C MET A 415 -2.52 31.62 32.15
N PHE A 416 -1.59 32.14 31.35
CA PHE A 416 -1.45 33.57 31.00
C PHE A 416 -1.18 34.55 32.15
N GLY A 417 -0.71 34.06 33.31
CA GLY A 417 -0.25 34.94 34.39
C GLY A 417 -0.14 34.26 35.76
N GLU A 418 0.47 34.97 36.71
CA GLU A 418 0.63 34.47 38.08
C GLU A 418 -0.75 34.24 38.76
N PRO A 419 -0.94 33.11 39.47
CA PRO A 419 -2.17 32.82 40.21
C PRO A 419 -2.56 33.96 41.16
N GLY A 420 -3.84 34.36 41.16
CA GLY A 420 -4.36 35.46 41.98
C GLY A 420 -3.95 36.87 41.54
N PHE A 421 -3.10 37.00 40.49
CA PHE A 421 -2.67 38.26 39.88
C PHE A 421 -2.91 38.31 38.36
N GLY A 422 -3.68 37.37 37.80
CA GLY A 422 -4.04 37.33 36.38
C GLY A 422 -4.06 35.93 35.75
N GLY A 423 -3.58 34.90 36.45
CA GLY A 423 -3.64 33.51 35.99
C GLY A 423 -5.06 32.94 35.85
N LEU A 424 -5.23 32.05 34.88
CA LEU A 424 -6.48 31.38 34.53
C LEU A 424 -6.40 29.86 34.77
N ASP A 425 -7.54 29.19 34.64
CA ASP A 425 -7.71 27.74 34.83
C ASP A 425 -8.41 27.15 33.60
N MET A 426 -7.69 26.40 32.77
CA MET A 426 -8.25 25.85 31.53
C MET A 426 -9.38 24.85 31.79
N CYS A 427 -9.21 23.93 32.76
CA CYS A 427 -10.26 22.94 33.10
C CYS A 427 -11.56 23.64 33.53
N ALA A 428 -11.45 24.69 34.35
CA ALA A 428 -12.60 25.49 34.75
C ALA A 428 -13.22 26.29 33.58
N ILE A 429 -12.39 26.81 32.67
CA ILE A 429 -12.86 27.54 31.48
C ILE A 429 -13.62 26.61 30.53
N ASP A 430 -13.15 25.37 30.32
CA ASP A 430 -13.84 24.42 29.43
C ASP A 430 -15.20 24.01 29.97
N ILE A 431 -15.29 23.69 31.27
CA ILE A 431 -16.57 23.43 31.94
C ILE A 431 -17.49 24.64 31.78
N GLN A 432 -16.99 25.84 32.09
CA GLN A 432 -17.80 27.06 32.03
C GLN A 432 -18.18 27.43 30.58
N ARG A 433 -17.35 27.11 29.58
CA ARG A 433 -17.63 27.30 28.15
C ARG A 433 -18.73 26.35 27.68
N GLY A 434 -18.73 25.10 28.13
CA GLY A 434 -19.82 24.18 27.85
C GLY A 434 -21.16 24.66 28.43
N ARG A 435 -21.14 25.27 29.63
CA ARG A 435 -22.30 25.93 30.23
C ARG A 435 -22.74 27.19 29.46
N ASP A 436 -21.78 28.00 29.00
CA ASP A 436 -22.00 29.17 28.15
C ASP A 436 -22.66 28.81 26.81
N HIS A 437 -22.31 27.64 26.26
CA HIS A 437 -22.80 27.14 24.98
C HIS A 437 -24.10 26.32 25.09
N GLY A 438 -24.60 26.09 26.31
CA GLY A 438 -25.85 25.36 26.54
C GLY A 438 -25.78 23.88 26.16
N LEU A 439 -24.62 23.25 26.29
CA LEU A 439 -24.39 21.87 25.83
C LEU A 439 -25.23 20.85 26.63
N PRO A 440 -25.57 19.68 26.03
CA PRO A 440 -26.31 18.59 26.68
C PRO A 440 -25.56 18.01 27.88
N ASN A 441 -26.24 17.23 28.71
CA ASN A 441 -25.56 16.53 29.83
C ASN A 441 -24.84 15.30 29.28
N TYR A 442 -23.97 14.72 30.10
CA TYR A 442 -23.19 13.55 29.71
C TYR A 442 -24.05 12.36 29.23
N ASN A 443 -25.12 12.01 29.95
CA ASN A 443 -25.98 10.88 29.57
C ASN A 443 -26.79 11.14 28.29
N GLN A 444 -27.14 12.39 27.99
CA GLN A 444 -27.78 12.76 26.72
C GLN A 444 -26.85 12.54 25.53
N LEU A 445 -25.55 12.81 25.67
CA LEU A 445 -24.56 12.48 24.64
C LEU A 445 -24.48 10.97 24.41
N ARG A 446 -24.42 10.18 25.50
CA ARG A 446 -24.44 8.71 25.41
C ARG A 446 -25.68 8.20 24.68
N GLU A 447 -26.85 8.69 25.07
CA GLU A 447 -28.12 8.30 24.45
C GLU A 447 -28.18 8.64 22.95
N TYR A 448 -27.65 9.80 22.54
CA TYR A 448 -27.61 10.22 21.14
C TYR A 448 -26.82 9.24 20.26
N PHE A 449 -25.68 8.75 20.75
CA PHE A 449 -24.85 7.76 20.06
C PHE A 449 -25.33 6.30 20.26
N GLY A 450 -26.49 6.09 20.89
CA GLY A 450 -27.03 4.76 21.15
C GLY A 450 -26.27 3.98 22.24
N LEU A 451 -25.42 4.66 23.01
CA LEU A 451 -24.70 4.08 24.14
C LEU A 451 -25.63 3.95 25.37
N GLU A 452 -25.41 2.94 26.20
CA GLU A 452 -26.17 2.78 27.44
C GLU A 452 -25.90 3.97 28.38
N THR A 453 -26.96 4.59 28.90
CA THR A 453 -26.83 5.68 29.88
C THR A 453 -26.26 5.15 31.19
N ALA A 454 -25.35 5.90 31.80
CA ALA A 454 -24.71 5.51 33.03
C ALA A 454 -25.59 5.87 34.23
N SER A 455 -25.81 4.90 35.13
CA SER A 455 -26.56 5.14 36.37
C SER A 455 -25.63 5.60 37.50
N ASN A 456 -24.38 5.14 37.49
CA ASN A 456 -23.36 5.49 38.47
C ASN A 456 -22.00 5.65 37.80
N TRP A 457 -21.05 6.33 38.47
CA TRP A 457 -19.68 6.50 37.94
C TRP A 457 -18.89 5.19 37.79
N SER A 458 -19.30 4.10 38.45
CA SER A 458 -18.74 2.76 38.23
C SER A 458 -19.11 2.16 36.87
N ASP A 459 -20.12 2.70 36.20
CA ASP A 459 -20.52 2.29 34.85
C ASP A 459 -19.68 3.04 33.79
N VAL A 460 -18.98 4.11 34.21
CA VAL A 460 -18.20 5.02 33.36
C VAL A 460 -16.70 4.76 33.47
N SER A 461 -16.19 4.57 34.70
CA SER A 461 -14.77 4.43 34.98
C SER A 461 -14.46 3.16 35.76
N LEU A 462 -13.32 2.53 35.46
CA LEU A 462 -12.75 1.44 36.24
C LEU A 462 -11.80 1.93 37.35
N ASP A 463 -11.33 3.18 37.32
CA ASP A 463 -10.43 3.72 38.33
C ASP A 463 -11.20 4.13 39.60
N PRO A 464 -10.99 3.46 40.74
CA PRO A 464 -11.63 3.82 42.00
C PRO A 464 -11.38 5.27 42.43
N LYS A 465 -10.24 5.88 42.05
CA LYS A 465 -9.93 7.29 42.34
C LYS A 465 -10.87 8.21 41.56
N VAL A 466 -10.98 8.01 40.24
CA VAL A 466 -11.89 8.78 39.37
C VAL A 466 -13.34 8.61 39.84
N ILE A 467 -13.79 7.38 40.08
CA ILE A 467 -15.16 7.10 40.57
C ILE A 467 -15.47 7.90 41.84
N ASN A 468 -14.56 7.89 42.82
CA ASN A 468 -14.78 8.58 44.10
C ASN A 468 -14.80 10.10 43.95
N ILE A 469 -13.89 10.66 43.14
CA ILE A 469 -13.82 12.09 42.84
C ILE A 469 -15.11 12.52 42.15
N MET A 470 -15.47 11.86 41.05
CA MET A 470 -16.63 12.21 40.23
C MET A 470 -17.95 12.06 40.99
N SER A 471 -18.09 11.01 41.81
CA SER A 471 -19.27 10.82 42.68
C SER A 471 -19.43 11.92 43.73
N SER A 472 -18.33 12.55 44.16
CA SER A 472 -18.39 13.64 45.15
C SER A 472 -18.84 14.96 44.54
N ILE A 473 -18.54 15.18 43.25
CA ILE A 473 -18.85 16.41 42.52
C ILE A 473 -20.24 16.33 41.87
N TYR A 474 -20.54 15.19 41.24
CA TYR A 474 -21.78 14.91 40.52
C TYR A 474 -22.47 13.68 41.12
N PRO A 475 -23.28 13.84 42.19
CA PRO A 475 -24.05 12.75 42.76
C PRO A 475 -25.13 12.19 41.81
N ASN A 476 -25.53 12.99 40.83
CA ASN A 476 -26.47 12.62 39.76
C ASN A 476 -25.78 12.81 38.41
N LEU A 477 -25.64 11.74 37.61
CA LEU A 477 -24.95 11.78 36.32
C LEU A 477 -25.72 12.56 35.25
N ASP A 478 -27.05 12.65 35.39
CA ASP A 478 -27.89 13.47 34.48
C ASP A 478 -27.66 14.97 34.66
N ASP A 479 -26.95 15.38 35.71
CA ASP A 479 -26.52 16.75 35.93
C ASP A 479 -25.05 16.97 35.56
N ALA A 480 -24.29 15.92 35.19
CA ALA A 480 -22.85 16.03 34.95
C ALA A 480 -22.53 16.96 33.75
N ASP A 481 -21.55 17.84 33.94
CA ASP A 481 -21.00 18.59 32.80
C ASP A 481 -20.35 17.59 31.83
N PRO A 482 -20.72 17.64 30.54
CA PRO A 482 -20.39 16.59 29.59
C PRO A 482 -18.88 16.36 29.45
N ILE A 483 -18.07 17.43 29.42
CA ILE A 483 -16.60 17.30 29.27
C ILE A 483 -15.97 16.47 30.39
N MET A 484 -16.44 16.62 31.62
CA MET A 484 -15.93 15.84 32.75
C MET A 484 -16.40 14.38 32.69
N GLY A 485 -17.57 14.14 32.11
CA GLY A 485 -18.02 12.79 31.80
C GLY A 485 -17.15 12.12 30.74
N LEU A 486 -16.84 12.84 29.64
CA LEU A 486 -15.97 12.34 28.57
C LEU A 486 -14.58 11.96 29.10
N TYR A 487 -13.94 12.83 29.88
CA TYR A 487 -12.63 12.56 30.48
C TYR A 487 -12.63 11.47 31.56
N ALA A 488 -13.78 11.16 32.16
CA ALA A 488 -13.88 10.14 33.19
C ALA A 488 -14.07 8.72 32.63
N GLU A 489 -14.40 8.59 31.35
CA GLU A 489 -14.61 7.30 30.70
C GLU A 489 -13.33 6.46 30.71
N THR A 490 -13.49 5.16 30.97
CA THR A 490 -12.40 4.22 30.66
C THR A 490 -12.21 4.16 29.15
N HIS A 491 -10.95 4.19 28.72
CA HIS A 491 -10.60 4.10 27.31
C HIS A 491 -11.05 2.78 26.71
N ILE A 492 -11.45 2.82 25.44
CA ILE A 492 -11.72 1.61 24.66
C ILE A 492 -10.39 0.90 24.42
N GLU A 493 -10.37 -0.43 24.45
CA GLU A 493 -9.17 -1.21 24.12
C GLU A 493 -8.64 -0.81 22.74
N GLY A 494 -7.36 -0.40 22.69
CA GLY A 494 -6.71 0.07 21.45
C GLY A 494 -6.98 1.54 21.09
N SER A 495 -7.69 2.31 21.92
CA SER A 495 -7.96 3.74 21.74
C SER A 495 -7.46 4.54 22.94
N SER A 496 -7.08 5.80 22.72
CA SER A 496 -6.76 6.75 23.80
C SER A 496 -8.01 7.49 24.31
N LEU A 497 -9.21 7.05 23.93
CA LEU A 497 -10.47 7.76 24.15
C LEU A 497 -11.53 6.84 24.76
N GLY A 498 -12.41 7.44 25.57
CA GLY A 498 -13.66 6.81 25.99
C GLY A 498 -14.70 6.72 24.86
N GLN A 499 -15.68 5.83 25.02
CA GLN A 499 -16.71 5.55 24.01
C GLN A 499 -17.45 6.78 23.48
N THR A 500 -17.83 7.71 24.35
CA THR A 500 -18.62 8.86 23.95
C THR A 500 -17.76 9.90 23.24
N MET A 501 -16.51 10.09 23.69
CA MET A 501 -15.58 11.02 23.03
C MET A 501 -15.18 10.48 21.66
N HIS A 502 -14.87 9.19 21.57
CA HIS A 502 -14.59 8.48 20.31
C HIS A 502 -15.74 8.68 19.32
N SER A 503 -16.97 8.37 19.72
CA SER A 503 -18.15 8.48 18.84
C SER A 503 -18.36 9.91 18.33
N LEU A 504 -18.11 10.92 19.17
CA LEU A 504 -18.27 12.32 18.79
C LEU A 504 -17.20 12.81 17.80
N ILE A 505 -15.97 12.30 17.91
CA ILE A 505 -14.87 12.60 16.97
C ILE A 505 -15.10 11.88 15.65
N GLU A 506 -15.40 10.58 15.70
CA GLU A 506 -15.73 9.77 14.52
C GLU A 506 -16.88 10.39 13.72
N GLU A 507 -17.95 10.82 14.39
CA GLU A 507 -19.12 11.44 13.77
C GLU A 507 -18.77 12.73 13.03
N GLN A 508 -18.00 13.62 13.67
CA GLN A 508 -17.66 14.91 13.08
C GLN A 508 -16.74 14.74 11.86
N PHE A 509 -15.68 13.93 11.98
CA PHE A 509 -14.72 13.72 10.90
C PHE A 509 -15.32 12.90 9.74
N THR A 510 -16.24 11.97 10.03
CA THR A 510 -16.99 11.27 8.96
C THR A 510 -17.84 12.25 8.16
N ARG A 511 -18.61 13.13 8.82
CA ARG A 511 -19.41 14.14 8.11
C ARG A 511 -18.55 15.15 7.36
N LEU A 512 -17.42 15.55 7.95
CA LEU A 512 -16.51 16.49 7.33
C LEU A 512 -15.90 15.90 6.06
N ARG A 513 -15.41 14.66 6.10
CA ARG A 513 -14.87 13.93 4.93
C ARG A 513 -15.93 13.72 3.85
N ASN A 514 -17.08 13.16 4.23
CA ASN A 514 -18.09 12.74 3.26
C ASN A 514 -18.86 13.90 2.64
N GLY A 515 -18.95 15.05 3.33
CA GLY A 515 -19.59 16.26 2.83
C GLY A 515 -18.65 17.27 2.17
N ASP A 516 -17.38 16.90 1.94
CA ASP A 516 -16.38 17.76 1.30
C ASP A 516 -16.04 17.25 -0.10
N ILE A 517 -16.35 18.07 -1.12
CA ILE A 517 -16.09 17.76 -2.53
C ILE A 517 -14.60 17.87 -2.88
N PHE A 518 -13.84 18.64 -2.10
CA PHE A 518 -12.40 18.85 -2.28
C PHE A 518 -11.57 17.98 -1.33
N TYR A 519 -12.19 16.99 -0.70
CA TYR A 519 -11.44 15.96 0.00
C TYR A 519 -10.51 15.26 -0.99
N PHE A 520 -9.24 15.05 -0.61
CA PHE A 520 -8.22 14.63 -1.56
C PHE A 520 -8.51 13.30 -2.28
N GLU A 521 -9.23 12.35 -1.65
CA GLU A 521 -9.67 11.09 -2.30
C GLU A 521 -10.87 11.27 -3.25
N ASN A 522 -11.46 12.46 -3.31
CA ASN A 522 -12.58 12.81 -4.20
C ASN A 522 -12.22 13.88 -5.25
N ASP A 523 -11.04 14.51 -5.11
CA ASP A 523 -10.64 15.61 -5.97
C ASP A 523 -9.94 15.06 -7.22
N ASP A 524 -10.63 15.08 -8.36
CA ASP A 524 -10.18 14.52 -9.65
C ASP A 524 -8.76 14.98 -10.05
N GLU A 525 -8.33 16.17 -9.61
CA GLU A 525 -7.00 16.71 -9.93
C GLU A 525 -5.89 16.19 -8.99
N LEU A 526 -6.27 15.53 -7.89
CA LEU A 526 -5.35 14.93 -6.91
C LEU A 526 -5.34 13.40 -6.95
N ILE A 527 -6.39 12.75 -7.46
CA ILE A 527 -6.45 11.28 -7.57
C ILE A 527 -5.23 10.71 -8.32
N PRO A 528 -4.75 11.29 -9.45
CA PRO A 528 -3.56 10.79 -10.14
C PRO A 528 -2.27 10.85 -9.30
N HIS A 529 -2.26 11.63 -8.22
CA HIS A 529 -1.08 11.89 -7.39
C HIS A 529 -1.20 11.28 -5.99
N MET A 530 -2.10 10.30 -5.83
CA MET A 530 -2.45 9.70 -4.55
C MET A 530 -1.24 9.08 -3.85
N SER A 531 -0.33 8.43 -4.58
CA SER A 531 0.89 7.85 -4.00
C SER A 531 1.74 8.92 -3.33
N SER A 532 2.02 10.01 -4.02
CA SER A 532 2.83 11.10 -3.45
C SER A 532 2.17 11.79 -2.26
N ILE A 533 0.84 11.87 -2.23
CA ILE A 533 0.09 12.36 -1.06
C ILE A 533 0.25 11.37 0.10
N LYS A 534 0.12 10.05 -0.16
CA LYS A 534 0.27 8.98 0.84
C LYS A 534 1.68 8.91 1.42
N ASP A 535 2.70 9.27 0.65
CA ASP A 535 4.10 9.35 1.09
C ASP A 535 4.43 10.61 1.91
N SER A 536 3.53 11.60 1.92
CA SER A 536 3.69 12.84 2.68
C SER A 536 3.27 12.74 4.14
N THR A 537 3.82 11.76 4.86
CA THR A 537 3.67 11.64 6.31
C THR A 537 4.21 12.87 7.05
N LEU A 538 3.73 13.16 8.27
CA LEU A 538 4.25 14.27 9.07
C LEU A 538 5.77 14.17 9.26
N SER A 539 6.31 12.96 9.39
CA SER A 539 7.75 12.72 9.45
C SER A 539 8.48 13.15 8.17
N SER A 540 7.96 12.82 6.98
CA SER A 540 8.59 13.26 5.72
C SER A 540 8.50 14.77 5.54
N ILE A 541 7.39 15.42 5.96
CA ILE A 541 7.27 16.89 5.97
C ILE A 541 8.30 17.53 6.90
N ILE A 542 8.52 16.96 8.08
CA ILE A 542 9.55 17.43 9.02
C ILE A 542 10.93 17.30 8.39
N LEU A 543 11.27 16.16 7.81
CA LEU A 543 12.60 15.90 7.26
C LEU A 543 12.91 16.80 6.06
N ARG A 544 11.95 17.07 5.17
CA ARG A 544 12.18 17.92 3.98
C ARG A 544 12.20 19.43 4.26
N ASN A 545 11.66 19.89 5.39
CA ASN A 545 11.58 21.32 5.74
C ASN A 545 12.50 21.74 6.90
N THR A 546 13.34 20.84 7.40
CA THR A 546 14.22 21.06 8.54
C THR A 546 15.60 20.45 8.35
N ASN A 547 16.52 20.73 9.27
CA ASN A 547 17.84 20.08 9.31
C ASN A 547 17.85 18.87 10.25
N ILE A 548 16.71 18.21 10.46
CA ILE A 548 16.63 16.94 11.18
C ILE A 548 17.01 15.83 10.21
N ASN A 549 17.97 15.00 10.59
CA ASN A 549 18.51 13.95 9.70
C ASN A 549 17.75 12.63 9.81
N GLN A 550 17.16 12.34 10.97
CA GLN A 550 16.42 11.11 11.22
C GLN A 550 15.33 11.36 12.24
N ILE A 551 14.19 10.68 12.11
CA ILE A 551 13.06 10.69 13.03
C ILE A 551 12.31 9.35 12.92
N GLN A 552 11.38 9.05 13.84
CA GLN A 552 10.51 7.88 13.70
C GLN A 552 9.61 8.02 12.46
N CYS A 553 9.34 6.93 11.74
CA CYS A 553 8.49 6.99 10.56
C CYS A 553 7.03 7.31 10.88
N ASN A 554 6.51 6.78 12.00
CA ASN A 554 5.21 7.17 12.51
C ASN A 554 5.38 8.21 13.63
N SER A 555 5.28 9.49 13.27
CA SER A 555 5.46 10.62 14.19
C SER A 555 4.49 10.61 15.38
N MET A 556 3.31 10.00 15.25
CA MET A 556 2.27 10.03 16.28
C MET A 556 2.61 9.21 17.53
N PHE A 557 3.64 8.35 17.46
CA PHE A 557 4.14 7.57 18.59
C PHE A 557 5.53 8.05 19.03
N ALA A 558 5.74 8.06 20.34
CA ALA A 558 7.02 8.47 20.92
C ALA A 558 8.02 7.32 20.87
N VAL A 559 9.28 7.65 20.63
CA VAL A 559 10.39 6.71 20.71
C VAL A 559 11.23 6.96 21.95
N SER A 560 11.78 5.89 22.53
CA SER A 560 12.63 5.99 23.73
C SER A 560 14.11 6.13 23.40
N HIS A 561 14.52 5.65 22.23
CA HIS A 561 15.91 5.66 21.77
C HIS A 561 15.99 6.04 20.30
N THR A 562 17.11 6.66 19.91
CA THR A 562 17.36 7.06 18.51
C THR A 562 17.47 5.87 17.56
N ASP A 563 17.76 4.67 18.06
CA ASP A 563 17.87 3.46 17.25
C ASP A 563 16.49 2.96 16.74
N GLU A 564 15.40 3.48 17.31
CA GLU A 564 14.01 3.24 16.88
C GLU A 564 13.57 4.21 15.75
N MET A 565 14.44 5.16 15.37
CA MET A 565 14.19 6.13 14.28
C MET A 565 14.71 5.58 12.95
N SER A 566 13.79 5.15 12.09
CA SER A 566 14.11 4.47 10.82
C SER A 566 13.84 5.32 9.57
N CYS A 567 13.39 6.57 9.70
CA CYS A 567 13.17 7.47 8.56
C CYS A 567 14.25 8.53 8.50
N TYR A 568 14.86 8.70 7.32
CA TYR A 568 16.04 9.53 7.11
C TYR A 568 15.80 10.64 6.10
N SER A 569 16.40 11.81 6.32
CA SER A 569 16.23 12.94 5.39
C SER A 569 16.80 12.68 3.99
N SER A 570 17.72 11.73 3.84
CA SER A 570 18.26 11.31 2.55
C SER A 570 17.23 10.59 1.66
N GLU A 571 16.16 10.04 2.24
CA GLU A 571 15.11 9.34 1.50
C GLU A 571 14.17 10.32 0.77
N PHE A 572 14.22 11.61 1.14
CA PHE A 572 13.30 12.64 0.65
C PHE A 572 14.02 13.77 -0.11
N SER A 573 15.13 13.43 -0.80
CA SER A 573 15.97 14.41 -1.50
C SER A 573 15.49 14.78 -2.91
N GLU A 574 14.58 14.01 -3.51
CA GLU A 574 14.06 14.27 -4.85
C GLU A 574 12.95 15.35 -4.86
N PRO A 575 12.75 16.08 -5.97
CA PRO A 575 11.70 17.10 -6.09
C PRO A 575 10.32 16.47 -5.96
N TYR A 576 9.66 16.71 -4.83
CA TYR A 576 8.33 16.19 -4.54
C TYR A 576 7.27 16.55 -5.59
N VAL A 577 7.40 17.71 -6.24
CA VAL A 577 6.42 18.21 -7.21
C VAL A 577 6.58 17.60 -8.61
N GLU A 578 7.68 16.90 -8.89
CA GLU A 578 7.91 16.28 -10.19
C GLU A 578 6.82 15.25 -10.53
N SER A 579 6.31 14.51 -9.54
CA SER A 579 5.19 13.57 -9.70
C SER A 579 3.82 14.25 -9.84
N PHE A 580 3.65 15.48 -9.34
CA PHE A 580 2.40 16.26 -9.43
C PHE A 580 2.25 17.03 -10.74
N LEU A 581 3.37 17.32 -11.40
CA LEU A 581 3.36 18.12 -12.62
C LEU A 581 3.62 17.27 -13.85
N LYS A 582 4.30 16.13 -13.77
CA LYS A 582 4.33 15.17 -14.88
C LYS A 582 2.91 14.68 -15.19
N VAL A 583 2.27 15.33 -16.15
CA VAL A 583 1.31 14.66 -17.02
C VAL A 583 2.19 13.78 -17.90
N GLY A 584 2.38 12.53 -17.48
CA GLY A 584 2.53 11.47 -18.47
C GLY A 584 1.24 11.46 -19.28
N ASP A 585 1.37 11.52 -20.60
CA ASP A 585 0.30 11.19 -21.53
C ASP A 585 -0.25 9.81 -21.13
N GLU A 586 -1.36 9.79 -20.40
CA GLU A 586 -2.67 9.32 -20.83
C GLU A 586 -3.59 9.34 -19.60
N ASP A 587 -4.89 9.35 -19.85
CA ASP A 587 -5.93 9.51 -18.85
C ASP A 587 -5.70 8.65 -17.60
N TYR A 588 -5.25 9.23 -16.48
CA TYR A 588 -5.61 8.66 -15.19
C TYR A 588 -7.12 8.89 -15.02
N GLN A 589 -7.90 8.02 -15.66
CA GLN A 589 -9.12 7.54 -15.06
C GLN A 589 -8.64 6.57 -13.96
N PRO A 590 -9.09 6.69 -12.70
CA PRO A 590 -8.93 5.57 -11.79
C PRO A 590 -9.44 4.32 -12.51
N PRO A 591 -8.64 3.24 -12.62
CA PRO A 591 -8.99 2.09 -13.45
C PRO A 591 -10.40 1.63 -13.10
N TYR A 592 -11.22 1.52 -14.14
CA TYR A 592 -12.64 1.28 -13.98
C TYR A 592 -12.80 -0.18 -13.57
N ILE A 593 -13.13 -0.40 -12.30
CA ILE A 593 -13.38 -1.75 -11.81
C ILE A 593 -14.58 -2.34 -12.56
N ASN A 594 -14.30 -3.28 -13.46
CA ASN A 594 -15.31 -4.12 -14.06
C ASN A 594 -15.93 -5.03 -12.98
N SER A 595 -17.20 -5.35 -13.14
CA SER A 595 -17.99 -6.08 -12.16
C SER A 595 -17.81 -7.59 -12.29
N MET A 596 -16.85 -8.13 -11.55
CA MET A 596 -16.73 -9.58 -11.37
C MET A 596 -17.96 -10.16 -10.66
N THR A 597 -18.85 -10.78 -11.42
CA THR A 597 -20.17 -11.24 -10.95
C THR A 597 -20.16 -12.74 -10.75
N LYS A 598 -20.46 -13.19 -9.53
CA LYS A 598 -20.65 -14.62 -9.26
C LYS A 598 -21.81 -15.19 -10.08
N LYS A 599 -21.51 -16.04 -11.07
CA LYS A 599 -22.51 -16.71 -11.91
C LYS A 599 -23.07 -17.95 -11.25
N THR A 600 -22.20 -18.90 -10.96
CA THR A 600 -22.62 -20.21 -10.49
C THR A 600 -21.59 -20.84 -9.56
N VAL A 601 -22.07 -21.75 -8.71
CA VAL A 601 -21.20 -22.62 -7.92
C VAL A 601 -21.15 -23.94 -8.66
N LEU A 602 -20.02 -24.20 -9.32
CA LEU A 602 -19.79 -25.40 -10.13
C LEU A 602 -19.79 -26.65 -9.25
N ILE A 603 -19.09 -26.57 -8.11
CA ILE A 603 -19.00 -27.68 -7.15
C ILE A 603 -19.24 -27.12 -5.76
N ASN A 604 -20.16 -27.74 -5.00
CA ASN A 604 -20.46 -27.34 -3.63
C ASN A 604 -20.08 -28.45 -2.64
N PHE A 605 -18.93 -28.30 -1.97
CA PHE A 605 -18.43 -29.34 -1.06
C PHE A 605 -19.38 -29.64 0.11
N LYS A 606 -20.11 -28.64 0.62
CA LYS A 606 -21.12 -28.88 1.68
C LYS A 606 -22.26 -29.80 1.23
N GLN A 607 -22.63 -29.76 -0.05
CA GLN A 607 -23.64 -30.66 -0.61
C GLN A 607 -23.06 -32.07 -0.82
N LEU A 608 -21.81 -32.18 -1.28
CA LEU A 608 -21.10 -33.44 -1.43
C LEU A 608 -20.95 -34.17 -0.08
N ASP A 609 -20.80 -33.43 1.02
CA ASP A 609 -20.61 -33.95 2.38
C ASP A 609 -21.90 -34.34 3.13
N ASN A 610 -23.04 -34.43 2.43
CA ASN A 610 -24.36 -34.72 3.00
C ASN A 610 -24.79 -33.79 4.18
N GLY A 611 -24.24 -32.59 4.28
CA GLY A 611 -24.62 -31.58 5.28
C GLY A 611 -24.21 -31.86 6.73
N THR A 612 -23.34 -32.85 6.98
CA THR A 612 -22.58 -32.97 8.24
C THR A 612 -21.40 -31.99 8.25
N ILE A 613 -20.69 -31.83 9.38
CA ILE A 613 -19.49 -30.95 9.46
C ILE A 613 -18.60 -31.26 8.25
N PRO A 614 -18.26 -30.28 7.38
CA PRO A 614 -17.62 -30.58 6.11
C PRO A 614 -16.25 -31.23 6.34
N ILE A 615 -15.95 -32.30 5.61
CA ILE A 615 -14.64 -32.96 5.47
C ILE A 615 -13.68 -32.12 4.60
N HIS A 616 -13.97 -30.83 4.47
CA HIS A 616 -13.29 -29.88 3.60
C HIS A 616 -13.17 -28.50 4.27
N TYR A 617 -13.61 -28.35 5.52
CA TYR A 617 -13.55 -27.06 6.22
C TYR A 617 -12.11 -26.68 6.63
N TRP A 618 -11.21 -27.67 6.71
CA TRP A 618 -9.81 -27.56 7.13
C TRP A 618 -8.82 -28.28 6.20
N SER A 619 -9.22 -28.71 5.01
CA SER A 619 -8.31 -29.29 4.01
C SER A 619 -7.10 -28.37 3.80
N PRO A 620 -5.87 -28.75 4.19
CA PRO A 620 -4.68 -27.91 4.05
C PRO A 620 -4.36 -27.57 2.60
N TYR A 621 -4.73 -28.41 1.62
CA TYR A 621 -4.43 -28.22 0.20
C TYR A 621 -5.64 -28.53 -0.72
N GLY A 622 -5.64 -27.93 -1.91
CA GLY A 622 -6.65 -28.11 -2.97
C GLY A 622 -7.97 -27.36 -2.73
N PRO A 623 -8.91 -27.35 -3.70
CA PRO A 623 -8.82 -28.04 -4.98
C PRO A 623 -8.00 -27.24 -6.00
N THR A 624 -7.34 -27.98 -6.89
CA THR A 624 -6.67 -27.45 -8.09
C THR A 624 -7.71 -27.06 -9.13
N ILE A 625 -7.43 -26.01 -9.91
CA ILE A 625 -8.22 -25.62 -11.08
C ILE A 625 -7.28 -25.60 -12.29
N ALA A 626 -7.52 -26.44 -13.29
CA ALA A 626 -6.77 -26.45 -14.54
C ALA A 626 -7.73 -26.41 -15.73
N VAL A 627 -7.43 -25.56 -16.72
CA VAL A 627 -8.28 -25.33 -17.90
C VAL A 627 -7.61 -25.80 -19.18
N GLY A 628 -8.39 -26.38 -20.08
CA GLY A 628 -7.95 -26.85 -21.39
C GLY A 628 -9.13 -27.36 -22.22
N ASP A 629 -9.22 -27.01 -23.50
CA ASP A 629 -10.20 -27.54 -24.45
C ASP A 629 -9.89 -29.01 -24.79
N CYS A 630 -10.57 -29.96 -24.14
CA CYS A 630 -10.28 -31.38 -24.33
C CYS A 630 -11.01 -32.01 -25.52
N ASN A 631 -11.94 -31.31 -26.17
CA ASN A 631 -12.67 -31.81 -27.34
C ASN A 631 -12.52 -30.94 -28.59
N ASN A 632 -11.56 -30.00 -28.58
CA ASN A 632 -11.23 -29.12 -29.70
C ASN A 632 -12.47 -28.41 -30.27
N ASP A 633 -13.40 -27.99 -29.40
CA ASP A 633 -14.61 -27.28 -29.80
C ASP A 633 -14.53 -25.75 -29.67
N GLY A 634 -13.40 -25.25 -29.15
CA GLY A 634 -13.07 -23.85 -28.96
C GLY A 634 -13.52 -23.29 -27.61
N PHE A 635 -14.02 -24.12 -26.69
CA PHE A 635 -14.41 -23.69 -25.35
C PHE A 635 -13.56 -24.38 -24.29
N GLU A 636 -13.05 -23.59 -23.35
CA GLU A 636 -12.17 -24.11 -22.30
C GLU A 636 -12.96 -24.95 -21.28
N ASP A 637 -12.50 -26.18 -21.05
CA ASP A 637 -13.06 -27.11 -20.07
C ASP A 637 -12.28 -27.06 -18.76
N VAL A 638 -12.93 -27.42 -17.65
CA VAL A 638 -12.36 -27.25 -16.31
C VAL A 638 -12.13 -28.60 -15.64
N TRP A 639 -10.87 -28.95 -15.41
CA TRP A 639 -10.51 -30.04 -14.52
C TRP A 639 -10.29 -29.53 -13.09
N VAL A 640 -10.91 -30.23 -12.14
CA VAL A 640 -10.84 -29.90 -10.71
C VAL A 640 -10.16 -31.02 -9.95
N GLY A 641 -9.09 -30.64 -9.24
CA GLY A 641 -8.29 -31.52 -8.39
C GLY A 641 -8.97 -31.90 -7.08
N SER A 642 -8.29 -32.73 -6.30
CA SER A 642 -8.79 -33.20 -5.01
C SER A 642 -8.45 -32.24 -3.88
N SER A 643 -9.43 -31.87 -3.05
CA SER A 643 -9.17 -31.33 -1.71
C SER A 643 -8.86 -32.47 -0.74
N PHE A 644 -7.71 -32.44 -0.05
CA PHE A 644 -7.31 -33.51 0.87
C PHE A 644 -6.67 -33.03 2.17
N ASP A 645 -6.93 -33.77 3.26
CA ASP A 645 -6.35 -33.60 4.61
C ASP A 645 -5.38 -34.77 4.93
N PRO A 646 -4.05 -34.56 4.80
CA PRO A 646 -3.04 -35.57 5.12
C PRO A 646 -2.90 -35.84 6.63
N GLU A 647 -3.26 -34.89 7.50
CA GLU A 647 -3.01 -34.98 8.94
C GLU A 647 -4.25 -35.43 9.73
N GLY A 648 -5.44 -35.43 9.10
CA GLY A 648 -6.67 -35.99 9.66
C GLY A 648 -7.28 -35.13 10.78
N TRP A 649 -7.01 -33.82 10.78
CA TRP A 649 -7.59 -32.87 11.75
C TRP A 649 -9.12 -32.81 11.67
N GLU A 650 -9.68 -33.21 10.52
CA GLU A 650 -11.12 -33.14 10.26
C GLU A 650 -11.91 -34.35 10.76
N SER A 651 -11.25 -35.50 10.96
CA SER A 651 -11.93 -36.71 11.42
C SER A 651 -11.47 -37.08 12.84
N ASP A 652 -12.38 -36.96 13.81
CA ASP A 652 -12.26 -37.50 15.18
C ASP A 652 -12.11 -39.06 15.21
N SER A 653 -11.81 -39.68 14.06
CA SER A 653 -11.76 -41.11 13.86
C SER A 653 -10.36 -41.57 13.48
N ASP A 654 -9.92 -42.68 14.08
CA ASP A 654 -8.69 -43.42 13.75
C ASP A 654 -8.62 -43.94 12.28
N SER A 655 -9.45 -43.45 11.35
CA SER A 655 -9.40 -43.79 9.92
C SER A 655 -8.72 -42.69 9.12
N LEU A 656 -7.46 -42.94 8.75
CA LEU A 656 -6.57 -42.13 7.90
C LEU A 656 -7.03 -42.02 6.42
N VAL A 657 -8.33 -41.91 6.13
CA VAL A 657 -8.83 -41.99 4.75
C VAL A 657 -9.36 -40.64 4.31
N SER A 658 -8.50 -39.88 3.63
CA SER A 658 -8.86 -38.74 2.78
C SER A 658 -9.98 -39.11 1.80
N THR A 659 -10.95 -38.22 1.62
CA THR A 659 -12.16 -38.39 0.80
C THR A 659 -12.19 -37.50 -0.46
N GLY A 660 -11.03 -36.98 -0.90
CA GLY A 660 -10.93 -36.12 -2.09
C GLY A 660 -11.45 -36.79 -3.37
N GLN A 661 -12.14 -36.03 -4.22
CA GLN A 661 -12.67 -36.47 -5.51
C GLN A 661 -12.28 -35.46 -6.60
N THR A 662 -12.01 -35.94 -7.82
CA THR A 662 -11.76 -35.12 -9.01
C THR A 662 -13.03 -34.88 -9.82
N PHE A 663 -13.02 -33.81 -10.63
CA PHE A 663 -14.09 -33.48 -11.58
C PHE A 663 -13.51 -33.04 -12.93
N LEU A 664 -14.22 -33.34 -14.02
CA LEU A 664 -14.03 -32.71 -15.33
C LEU A 664 -15.37 -32.11 -15.75
N LEU A 665 -15.38 -30.81 -15.94
CA LEU A 665 -16.55 -30.01 -16.24
C LEU A 665 -16.41 -29.47 -17.66
N GLN A 666 -17.21 -29.99 -18.58
CA GLN A 666 -17.21 -29.57 -19.97
C GLN A 666 -18.04 -28.29 -20.15
N ASN A 667 -17.48 -27.27 -20.76
CA ASN A 667 -18.16 -26.02 -21.07
C ASN A 667 -19.04 -26.18 -22.33
N ASP A 668 -20.21 -25.56 -22.35
CA ASP A 668 -21.11 -25.56 -23.52
C ASP A 668 -21.08 -24.25 -24.32
N GLY A 669 -20.18 -23.34 -23.95
CA GLY A 669 -20.00 -22.02 -24.58
C GLY A 669 -21.07 -21.01 -24.18
N THR A 670 -21.83 -21.28 -23.12
CA THR A 670 -22.81 -20.33 -22.55
C THR A 670 -22.51 -19.94 -21.11
N GLY A 671 -21.31 -20.27 -20.61
CA GLY A 671 -20.94 -20.14 -19.19
C GLY A 671 -21.60 -21.20 -18.29
N GLU A 672 -22.15 -22.26 -18.87
CA GLU A 672 -22.73 -23.40 -18.17
C GLU A 672 -21.84 -24.63 -18.39
N PHE A 673 -21.65 -25.42 -17.34
CA PHE A 673 -20.73 -26.56 -17.35
C PHE A 673 -21.44 -27.88 -17.06
N GLN A 674 -21.10 -28.90 -17.83
CA GLN A 674 -21.58 -30.27 -17.68
C GLN A 674 -20.51 -31.16 -17.03
N ASP A 675 -20.81 -31.80 -15.91
CA ASP A 675 -19.95 -32.83 -15.33
C ASP A 675 -19.91 -34.08 -16.24
N ILE A 676 -18.74 -34.33 -16.85
CA ILE A 676 -18.44 -35.50 -17.69
C ILE A 676 -17.40 -36.43 -17.05
N THR A 677 -17.11 -36.24 -15.75
CA THR A 677 -16.00 -36.90 -15.04
C THR A 677 -16.02 -38.43 -15.15
N LEU A 678 -17.21 -39.04 -15.10
CA LEU A 678 -17.35 -40.50 -15.16
C LEU A 678 -17.13 -41.01 -16.58
N GLU A 679 -17.69 -40.31 -17.56
CA GLU A 679 -17.62 -40.62 -18.98
C GLU A 679 -16.19 -40.46 -19.52
N SER A 680 -15.49 -39.41 -19.09
CA SER A 680 -14.12 -39.09 -19.53
C SER A 680 -13.06 -40.07 -19.04
N GLY A 681 -13.36 -40.83 -17.98
CA GLY A 681 -12.39 -41.75 -17.36
C GLY A 681 -11.54 -41.13 -16.26
N LEU A 682 -11.71 -39.83 -15.95
CA LEU A 682 -10.94 -39.10 -14.94
C LEU A 682 -11.58 -39.07 -13.54
N LYS A 683 -12.52 -39.97 -13.25
CA LYS A 683 -13.16 -40.08 -11.94
C LYS A 683 -12.28 -40.80 -10.92
N PHE A 684 -11.67 -40.05 -10.02
CA PHE A 684 -10.96 -40.56 -8.87
C PHE A 684 -11.69 -40.20 -7.58
N THR A 685 -11.72 -41.16 -6.65
CA THR A 685 -12.30 -40.98 -5.31
C THR A 685 -11.28 -41.43 -4.28
N ASN A 686 -11.16 -40.71 -3.17
CA ASN A 686 -10.09 -40.86 -2.19
C ASN A 686 -8.70 -40.62 -2.83
N SER A 687 -8.61 -39.60 -3.68
CA SER A 687 -7.37 -39.18 -4.35
C SER A 687 -6.75 -37.94 -3.70
N THR A 688 -5.48 -37.70 -4.04
CA THR A 688 -4.64 -36.60 -3.55
C THR A 688 -3.98 -35.86 -4.72
N TYR A 689 -4.68 -35.79 -5.87
CA TYR A 689 -4.18 -35.04 -7.02
C TYR A 689 -4.33 -33.54 -6.75
N LEU A 690 -3.18 -32.86 -6.60
CA LEU A 690 -3.04 -31.44 -6.22
C LEU A 690 -2.60 -30.53 -7.36
N GLY A 691 -2.13 -31.09 -8.46
CA GLY A 691 -1.73 -30.32 -9.63
C GLY A 691 -2.21 -31.01 -10.88
N ALA A 692 -2.52 -30.22 -11.89
CA ALA A 692 -2.77 -30.71 -13.23
C ALA A 692 -2.29 -29.68 -14.25
N SER A 693 -1.80 -30.20 -15.36
CA SER A 693 -1.35 -29.40 -16.51
C SER A 693 -1.81 -30.09 -17.79
N TRP A 694 -2.34 -29.32 -18.72
CA TRP A 694 -2.73 -29.76 -20.05
C TRP A 694 -1.56 -29.59 -21.01
N ALA A 695 -1.21 -30.63 -21.76
CA ALA A 695 -0.11 -30.59 -22.74
C ALA A 695 -0.32 -31.68 -23.78
N ASP A 696 0.01 -31.42 -25.04
CA ASP A 696 0.09 -32.45 -26.09
C ASP A 696 1.46 -33.14 -25.99
N TYR A 697 1.53 -34.29 -25.31
CA TYR A 697 2.82 -34.92 -24.99
C TYR A 697 3.36 -35.80 -26.13
N ASP A 698 2.50 -36.21 -27.06
CA ASP A 698 2.85 -37.10 -28.17
C ASP A 698 2.70 -36.48 -29.58
N ASN A 699 2.45 -35.17 -29.61
CA ASN A 699 2.35 -34.32 -30.79
C ASN A 699 1.28 -34.80 -31.78
N ASP A 700 0.14 -35.25 -31.26
CA ASP A 700 -0.99 -35.72 -32.06
C ASP A 700 -2.07 -34.65 -32.31
N GLY A 701 -1.99 -33.52 -31.61
CA GLY A 701 -2.85 -32.35 -31.71
C GLY A 701 -4.02 -32.33 -30.72
N ASP A 702 -4.14 -33.32 -29.83
CA ASP A 702 -5.15 -33.36 -28.78
C ASP A 702 -4.51 -33.04 -27.41
N LEU A 703 -5.14 -32.19 -26.61
CA LEU A 703 -4.62 -31.88 -25.27
C LEU A 703 -4.76 -33.08 -24.33
N ASP A 704 -3.64 -33.54 -23.77
CA ASP A 704 -3.56 -34.57 -22.75
C ASP A 704 -3.44 -33.96 -21.36
N ILE A 705 -3.63 -34.77 -20.31
CA ILE A 705 -3.59 -34.26 -18.93
C ILE A 705 -2.62 -35.06 -18.06
N TYR A 706 -1.67 -34.35 -17.44
CA TYR A 706 -0.79 -34.86 -16.40
C TYR A 706 -1.28 -34.45 -15.02
N LEU A 707 -1.32 -35.41 -14.10
CA LEU A 707 -1.84 -35.25 -12.76
C LEU A 707 -0.72 -35.45 -11.73
N SER A 708 -0.38 -34.37 -11.03
CA SER A 708 0.54 -34.37 -9.90
C SER A 708 -0.17 -34.85 -8.63
N ASN A 709 0.41 -35.86 -8.01
CA ASN A 709 -0.14 -36.54 -6.87
C ASN A 709 0.66 -36.21 -5.61
N SER A 710 0.07 -35.43 -4.72
CA SER A 710 0.70 -35.09 -3.45
C SER A 710 0.84 -36.28 -2.50
N GLY A 711 0.11 -37.37 -2.79
CA GLY A 711 0.28 -38.70 -2.22
C GLY A 711 -0.08 -38.85 -0.72
N TYR A 712 -0.90 -39.84 -0.40
CA TYR A 712 -0.90 -40.44 0.95
C TYR A 712 0.13 -41.58 0.98
N HIS A 713 1.15 -41.48 1.84
CA HIS A 713 2.07 -42.59 2.08
C HIS A 713 1.57 -43.46 3.24
N ASP A 714 1.17 -44.69 2.93
CA ASP A 714 0.87 -45.69 3.95
C ASP A 714 2.17 -46.27 4.51
N PHE A 715 2.60 -45.80 5.67
CA PHE A 715 3.81 -46.28 6.35
C PHE A 715 3.72 -47.75 6.83
N GLU A 716 2.53 -48.34 6.96
CA GLU A 716 2.38 -49.75 7.34
C GLU A 716 2.56 -50.69 6.14
N THR A 717 2.05 -50.30 4.97
CA THR A 717 2.12 -51.10 3.73
C THR A 717 3.24 -50.65 2.78
N ASN A 718 3.86 -49.51 3.05
CA ASN A 718 4.84 -48.82 2.20
C ASN A 718 4.30 -48.58 0.78
N PHE A 719 3.06 -48.06 0.70
CA PHE A 719 2.34 -47.79 -0.53
C PHE A 719 2.13 -46.29 -0.74
N SER A 720 2.41 -45.80 -1.94
CA SER A 720 2.11 -44.45 -2.43
C SER A 720 1.40 -44.55 -3.78
N TYR A 721 0.51 -43.61 -4.08
CA TYR A 721 -0.05 -43.46 -5.41
C TYR A 721 0.91 -42.65 -6.30
N PRO A 722 1.11 -43.05 -7.57
CA PRO A 722 1.98 -42.30 -8.47
C PRO A 722 1.27 -41.07 -9.06
N ASN A 723 2.08 -40.18 -9.63
CA ASN A 723 1.62 -39.26 -10.67
C ASN A 723 1.07 -40.04 -11.86
N LYS A 724 0.26 -39.37 -12.68
CA LYS A 724 -0.35 -40.02 -13.85
C LYS A 724 -0.36 -39.13 -15.07
N LEU A 725 -0.17 -39.74 -16.24
CA LEU A 725 -0.43 -39.13 -17.53
C LEU A 725 -1.59 -39.86 -18.21
N PHE A 726 -2.51 -39.08 -18.75
CA PHE A 726 -3.68 -39.56 -19.47
C PHE A 726 -3.69 -39.02 -20.89
N SER A 727 -3.64 -39.93 -21.87
CA SER A 727 -3.79 -39.57 -23.28
C SER A 727 -5.26 -39.37 -23.62
N ASN A 728 -5.58 -38.27 -24.30
CA ASN A 728 -6.90 -37.93 -24.81
C ASN A 728 -7.08 -38.50 -26.24
N ASP A 729 -8.32 -38.65 -26.68
CA ASP A 729 -8.66 -39.08 -28.05
C ASP A 729 -9.32 -37.98 -28.89
N GLY A 730 -9.22 -36.72 -28.42
CA GLY A 730 -9.83 -35.53 -29.02
C GLY A 730 -11.32 -35.37 -28.76
N ASP A 731 -11.94 -36.26 -27.98
CA ASP A 731 -13.35 -36.23 -27.60
C ASP A 731 -13.51 -36.26 -26.05
N CYS A 732 -12.53 -35.74 -25.31
CA CYS A 732 -12.41 -35.80 -23.84
C CYS A 732 -12.48 -37.23 -23.25
N ASN A 733 -12.02 -38.27 -23.97
CA ASN A 733 -11.93 -39.63 -23.43
C ASN A 733 -10.48 -40.01 -23.13
N PHE A 734 -10.19 -40.19 -21.85
CA PHE A 734 -8.83 -40.33 -21.37
C PHE A 734 -8.43 -41.78 -21.12
N THR A 735 -7.23 -42.14 -21.59
CA THR A 735 -6.58 -43.43 -21.37
C THR A 735 -5.32 -43.25 -20.52
N ASP A 736 -5.21 -43.98 -19.41
CA ASP A 736 -4.02 -43.98 -18.55
C ASP A 736 -2.82 -44.58 -19.31
N VAL A 737 -1.86 -43.74 -19.68
CA VAL A 737 -0.62 -44.11 -20.42
C VAL A 737 0.63 -44.02 -19.56
N THR A 738 0.48 -43.69 -18.27
CA THR A 738 1.55 -43.52 -17.26
C THR A 738 2.66 -44.57 -17.34
N ALA A 739 2.28 -45.85 -17.42
CA ALA A 739 3.25 -46.95 -17.41
C ALA A 739 3.97 -47.15 -18.76
N ASP A 740 3.33 -46.75 -19.85
CA ASP A 740 3.87 -46.88 -21.21
C ASP A 740 4.85 -45.73 -21.51
N THR A 741 4.57 -44.53 -20.99
CA THR A 741 5.41 -43.33 -21.19
C THR A 741 6.53 -43.21 -20.16
N GLY A 742 6.38 -43.78 -18.96
CA GLY A 742 7.36 -43.69 -17.88
C GLY A 742 7.15 -42.53 -16.90
N LEU A 743 6.10 -41.71 -17.10
CA LEU A 743 5.73 -40.56 -16.28
C LEU A 743 4.87 -40.92 -15.07
N GLY A 744 5.37 -41.81 -14.22
CA GLY A 744 4.63 -42.37 -13.08
C GLY A 744 5.44 -42.42 -11.79
N ASN A 745 6.26 -41.42 -11.50
CA ASN A 745 6.99 -41.39 -10.23
C ASN A 745 6.02 -41.42 -9.05
N ILE A 746 6.44 -42.13 -8.02
CA ILE A 746 5.71 -42.33 -6.76
C ILE A 746 5.95 -41.20 -5.75
N GLY A 747 6.39 -40.04 -6.24
CA GLY A 747 6.72 -38.89 -5.40
C GLY A 747 5.48 -38.11 -5.00
N HIS A 748 5.63 -37.26 -3.99
CA HIS A 748 4.60 -36.38 -3.47
C HIS A 748 4.66 -35.06 -4.22
N SER A 749 4.01 -35.02 -5.38
CA SER A 749 4.10 -33.90 -6.29
C SER A 749 3.03 -32.84 -6.04
N SER A 750 3.42 -31.56 -6.12
CA SER A 750 2.50 -30.43 -6.02
C SER A 750 1.90 -30.08 -7.38
N THR A 751 2.75 -29.76 -8.36
CA THR A 751 2.36 -29.35 -9.73
C THR A 751 3.46 -29.75 -10.73
N SER A 752 3.36 -29.27 -11.97
CA SER A 752 4.29 -29.54 -13.06
C SER A 752 4.33 -28.40 -14.07
N ALA A 753 5.47 -28.23 -14.74
CA ALA A 753 5.64 -27.28 -15.85
C ALA A 753 6.21 -27.99 -17.08
N TRP A 754 5.74 -27.59 -18.26
CA TRP A 754 6.15 -28.18 -19.55
C TRP A 754 6.86 -27.14 -20.41
N ALA A 755 7.91 -27.57 -21.11
CA ALA A 755 8.64 -26.78 -22.10
C ALA A 755 9.45 -27.71 -23.00
N ASP A 756 9.76 -27.30 -24.22
CA ASP A 756 10.80 -27.93 -25.04
C ASP A 756 12.15 -27.29 -24.66
N TYR A 757 12.72 -27.63 -23.49
CA TYR A 757 13.87 -26.88 -22.96
C TYR A 757 15.18 -27.15 -23.70
N ASP A 758 15.25 -28.21 -24.52
CA ASP A 758 16.43 -28.53 -25.32
C ASP A 758 16.25 -28.38 -26.84
N HIS A 759 15.10 -27.81 -27.23
CA HIS A 759 14.75 -27.39 -28.59
C HIS A 759 14.80 -28.56 -29.59
N ASP A 760 14.40 -29.75 -29.15
CA ASP A 760 14.34 -30.94 -30.00
C ASP A 760 12.97 -31.19 -30.64
N GLY A 761 11.98 -30.37 -30.27
CA GLY A 761 10.63 -30.36 -30.81
C GLY A 761 9.64 -31.24 -30.05
N ASP A 762 10.05 -31.78 -28.90
CA ASP A 762 9.18 -32.56 -28.02
C ASP A 762 9.02 -31.83 -26.67
N LEU A 763 7.79 -31.76 -26.14
CA LEU A 763 7.60 -31.17 -24.82
C LEU A 763 8.19 -32.06 -23.71
N ASP A 764 9.04 -31.47 -22.89
CA ASP A 764 9.63 -32.04 -21.69
C ASP A 764 8.85 -31.61 -20.44
N LEU A 765 9.14 -32.26 -19.30
CA LEU A 765 8.39 -32.07 -18.07
C LEU A 765 9.28 -31.87 -16.84
N HIS A 766 9.02 -30.81 -16.08
CA HIS A 766 9.50 -30.66 -14.70
C HIS A 766 8.38 -31.04 -13.72
N SER A 767 8.59 -32.13 -12.98
CA SER A 767 7.68 -32.63 -11.93
C SER A 767 8.18 -32.18 -10.57
N ILE A 768 7.44 -31.32 -9.88
CA ILE A 768 7.84 -30.76 -8.59
C ILE A 768 7.45 -31.74 -7.48
N ASN A 769 8.40 -32.18 -6.66
CA ASN A 769 8.19 -33.18 -5.62
C ASN A 769 8.65 -32.65 -4.26
N GLY A 770 7.74 -32.65 -3.27
CA GLY A 770 8.03 -32.27 -1.90
C GLY A 770 8.33 -33.46 -0.99
N GLY A 771 9.28 -33.33 -0.07
CA GLY A 771 9.43 -34.32 1.00
C GLY A 771 8.23 -34.34 1.96
N GLN A 772 7.85 -35.50 2.49
CA GLN A 772 6.80 -35.63 3.50
C GLN A 772 7.34 -35.84 4.92
N ILE A 773 6.67 -35.28 5.92
CA ILE A 773 6.87 -35.62 7.33
C ILE A 773 5.61 -36.31 7.85
N SER A 774 5.79 -37.43 8.56
CA SER A 774 4.74 -37.97 9.41
C SER A 774 5.10 -37.81 10.88
N GLU A 775 4.37 -36.94 11.57
CA GLU A 775 4.52 -36.74 13.01
C GLU A 775 4.16 -38.00 13.82
N ASN A 776 3.12 -38.72 13.39
CA ASN A 776 2.62 -39.93 14.04
C ASN A 776 3.65 -41.07 14.03
N TYR A 777 4.41 -41.20 12.94
CA TYR A 777 5.46 -42.21 12.81
C TYR A 777 6.86 -41.68 13.13
N GLY A 778 7.02 -40.36 13.23
CA GLY A 778 8.31 -39.69 13.43
C GLY A 778 9.28 -39.91 12.27
N VAL A 779 8.77 -40.00 11.04
CA VAL A 779 9.55 -40.29 9.82
C VAL A 779 9.48 -39.11 8.88
N ALA A 780 10.62 -38.76 8.29
CA ALA A 780 10.74 -37.81 7.20
C ALA A 780 11.15 -38.56 5.92
N ILE A 781 10.40 -38.37 4.85
CA ILE A 781 10.71 -38.80 3.49
C ILE A 781 11.32 -37.59 2.78
N ILE A 782 12.50 -37.78 2.21
CA ILE A 782 13.16 -36.74 1.41
C ILE A 782 13.02 -37.17 -0.04
N GLU A 783 12.41 -36.30 -0.83
CA GLU A 783 12.29 -36.45 -2.26
C GLU A 783 12.98 -35.26 -2.93
N SER A 784 13.18 -35.39 -4.23
CA SER A 784 13.73 -34.38 -5.10
C SER A 784 12.74 -34.25 -6.26
N ASP A 785 12.68 -33.08 -6.91
CA ASP A 785 11.86 -32.87 -8.11
C ASP A 785 12.23 -33.92 -9.19
N LEU A 786 11.64 -33.93 -10.38
CA LEU A 786 12.18 -34.72 -11.52
C LEU A 786 12.12 -33.94 -12.83
N PHE A 787 13.23 -33.90 -13.57
CA PHE A 787 13.26 -33.49 -14.97
C PHE A 787 13.14 -34.71 -15.85
N TYR A 788 12.13 -34.70 -16.69
CA TYR A 788 11.92 -35.71 -17.69
C TYR A 788 12.26 -35.17 -19.06
N LYS A 789 13.12 -35.88 -19.78
CA LYS A 789 13.32 -35.68 -21.21
C LYS A 789 12.39 -36.59 -22.00
N ASN A 790 11.58 -36.03 -22.90
CA ASN A 790 10.78 -36.76 -23.88
C ASN A 790 11.70 -37.24 -25.01
N LEU A 791 11.42 -38.44 -25.53
CA LEU A 791 12.23 -39.08 -26.57
C LEU A 791 11.42 -39.38 -27.84
N LEU A 792 10.36 -38.59 -28.07
CA LEU A 792 9.41 -38.82 -29.15
C LEU A 792 10.09 -38.70 -30.52
N SER A 793 10.88 -37.66 -30.73
CA SER A 793 11.61 -37.37 -31.96
C SER A 793 12.68 -38.41 -32.27
N GLU A 794 13.39 -38.97 -31.27
CA GLU A 794 14.44 -39.96 -31.52
C GLU A 794 13.91 -41.40 -31.61
N THR A 795 12.81 -41.72 -30.91
CA THR A 795 12.28 -43.09 -30.83
C THR A 795 11.02 -43.31 -31.68
N GLY A 796 10.31 -42.24 -32.03
CA GLY A 796 9.02 -42.25 -32.72
C GLY A 796 7.83 -42.61 -31.83
N VAL A 797 8.01 -42.66 -30.51
CA VAL A 797 6.98 -42.89 -29.49
C VAL A 797 7.32 -42.04 -28.27
N ALA A 798 6.38 -41.27 -27.75
CA ALA A 798 6.62 -40.47 -26.56
C ALA A 798 6.98 -41.36 -25.37
N THR A 799 8.21 -41.21 -24.87
CA THR A 799 8.76 -41.98 -23.76
C THR A 799 9.67 -41.05 -22.97
N PHE A 800 9.40 -40.91 -21.68
CA PHE A 800 10.10 -39.99 -20.81
C PHE A 800 11.17 -40.73 -20.01
N ILE A 801 12.34 -40.13 -19.92
CA ILE A 801 13.43 -40.58 -19.06
C ILE A 801 13.72 -39.52 -18.01
N ASP A 802 13.92 -39.95 -16.75
CA ASP A 802 14.48 -39.06 -15.73
C ASP A 802 15.88 -38.66 -16.18
N TYR A 803 16.01 -37.39 -16.56
CA TYR A 803 17.21 -36.78 -17.10
C TYR A 803 17.91 -35.88 -16.09
N THR A 804 17.43 -35.83 -14.84
CA THR A 804 17.82 -34.75 -13.95
C THR A 804 19.31 -34.73 -13.62
N LYS A 805 19.87 -35.91 -13.39
CA LYS A 805 21.28 -35.98 -13.04
C LYS A 805 22.15 -35.51 -14.21
N GLU A 806 21.75 -35.86 -15.41
CA GLU A 806 22.39 -35.49 -16.66
C GLU A 806 22.18 -34.00 -17.01
N ALA A 807 21.05 -33.42 -16.64
CA ALA A 807 20.69 -32.02 -16.84
C ALA A 807 21.55 -31.02 -16.04
N GLY A 808 22.46 -31.46 -15.16
CA GLY A 808 23.45 -30.56 -14.53
C GLY A 808 23.58 -30.59 -13.01
N GLU A 809 23.35 -31.74 -12.36
CA GLU A 809 23.24 -31.83 -10.88
C GLU A 809 22.10 -30.96 -10.32
N ILE A 810 20.94 -30.95 -10.99
CA ILE A 810 19.73 -30.26 -10.51
C ILE A 810 19.08 -30.99 -9.32
N TYR A 811 19.72 -32.05 -8.76
CA TYR A 811 19.36 -32.71 -7.47
C TYR A 811 20.50 -33.00 -6.50
N SER A 812 20.06 -33.05 -5.24
CA SER A 812 20.77 -33.24 -3.98
C SER A 812 21.95 -34.19 -3.89
N SER A 813 22.93 -33.76 -3.08
CA SER A 813 23.94 -34.64 -2.51
C SER A 813 23.32 -35.66 -1.53
N VAL A 814 23.77 -36.91 -1.67
CA VAL A 814 23.35 -38.05 -0.84
C VAL A 814 23.65 -37.82 0.65
N PHE A 815 22.61 -37.77 1.49
CA PHE A 815 22.78 -37.99 2.93
C PHE A 815 23.13 -39.47 3.16
N LYS A 816 24.34 -39.75 3.66
CA LYS A 816 24.64 -41.06 4.26
C LYS A 816 24.13 -41.04 5.69
N PRO A 817 23.09 -41.80 6.07
CA PRO A 817 22.72 -41.91 7.47
C PRO A 817 23.93 -42.44 8.25
N LEU A 818 24.24 -41.79 9.38
CA LEU A 818 25.18 -42.37 10.34
C LEU A 818 24.62 -43.74 10.73
N GLU A 819 25.45 -44.79 10.61
CA GLU A 819 25.08 -46.22 10.56
C GLU A 819 24.20 -46.78 11.72
N ASN A 820 23.68 -45.99 12.67
CA ASN A 820 22.91 -46.51 13.81
C ASN A 820 21.92 -45.55 14.52
N GLU A 821 21.51 -44.41 13.95
CA GLU A 821 20.56 -43.51 14.64
C GLU A 821 19.25 -43.35 13.87
N SER A 822 18.14 -43.80 14.48
CA SER A 822 16.79 -43.41 14.10
C SER A 822 16.60 -41.91 14.39
N ILE A 823 16.09 -41.17 13.41
CA ILE A 823 15.72 -39.75 13.57
C ILE A 823 14.60 -39.67 14.61
N SER A 824 14.72 -38.79 15.60
CA SER A 824 13.77 -38.65 16.71
C SER A 824 13.21 -37.23 16.73
N VAL A 825 11.91 -37.10 16.45
CA VAL A 825 11.14 -35.84 16.37
C VAL A 825 10.64 -35.34 17.73
N ASN A 826 11.10 -35.92 18.84
CA ASN A 826 10.57 -35.64 20.19
C ASN A 826 11.37 -34.57 20.95
N GLY A 827 11.17 -33.30 20.58
CA GLY A 827 11.53 -32.13 21.37
C GLY A 827 10.71 -30.92 20.94
N PRO A 828 10.39 -29.95 21.83
CA PRO A 828 9.44 -28.86 21.52
C PRO A 828 9.88 -27.91 20.38
N PHE A 829 11.05 -28.15 19.77
CA PHE A 829 11.61 -27.47 18.60
C PHE A 829 12.56 -28.37 17.78
N SER A 830 12.38 -29.71 17.74
CA SER A 830 13.33 -30.56 17.01
C SER A 830 12.98 -30.69 15.52
N TRP A 831 13.43 -29.71 14.73
CA TRP A 831 13.60 -29.82 13.28
C TRP A 831 15.06 -30.23 13.02
N THR A 832 15.28 -31.43 12.49
CA THR A 832 16.63 -31.89 12.13
C THR A 832 17.01 -31.38 10.74
N PRO A 833 18.25 -30.90 10.56
CA PRO A 833 18.68 -30.33 9.30
C PRO A 833 18.73 -31.33 8.17
N ALA A 834 18.04 -31.00 7.09
CA ALA A 834 18.35 -31.55 5.79
C ALA A 834 19.62 -30.90 5.21
N SER A 835 20.23 -31.58 4.24
CA SER A 835 21.44 -31.12 3.56
C SER A 835 21.21 -29.78 2.84
N ALA A 836 22.18 -28.88 2.91
CA ALA A 836 22.29 -27.58 2.24
C ALA A 836 22.25 -27.60 0.69
N SER A 837 21.78 -28.69 0.09
CA SER A 837 21.88 -28.96 -1.35
C SER A 837 20.63 -29.64 -1.93
N ASN A 838 19.52 -29.68 -1.19
CA ASN A 838 18.24 -30.18 -1.68
C ASN A 838 17.18 -29.07 -1.51
N PRO A 839 16.62 -28.52 -2.59
CA PRO A 839 15.53 -27.55 -2.52
C PRO A 839 14.22 -28.14 -1.98
N SER A 840 14.10 -29.48 -1.86
CA SER A 840 12.89 -30.20 -1.41
C SER A 840 13.08 -31.02 -0.13
N ALA A 841 14.06 -30.66 0.73
CA ALA A 841 14.29 -31.35 1.99
C ALA A 841 13.98 -30.49 3.23
N ASN A 842 13.03 -30.99 4.03
CA ASN A 842 12.58 -30.50 5.34
C ASN A 842 13.46 -29.44 6.04
N ALA A 843 12.81 -28.30 6.32
CA ALA A 843 13.21 -27.13 7.09
C ALA A 843 14.58 -27.18 7.78
N LEU A 844 15.55 -26.45 7.23
CA LEU A 844 16.76 -26.06 7.92
C LEU A 844 16.47 -24.89 8.86
N LEU A 845 16.58 -25.11 10.18
CA LEU A 845 16.63 -24.02 11.15
C LEU A 845 17.88 -23.17 10.88
N TRP A 846 17.66 -21.85 10.82
CA TRP A 846 18.63 -20.75 10.62
C TRP A 846 19.99 -20.84 11.34
N GLN A 847 20.13 -21.73 12.31
CA GLN A 847 21.31 -21.90 13.16
C GLN A 847 22.48 -22.62 12.50
N LEU A 848 22.34 -23.15 11.28
CA LEU A 848 23.40 -23.87 10.57
C LEU A 848 24.09 -23.06 9.47
N TYR A 849 23.65 -21.82 9.23
CA TYR A 849 24.14 -20.97 8.15
C TYR A 849 25.49 -20.30 8.44
N GLU A 850 25.97 -20.25 9.69
CA GLU A 850 27.25 -19.61 10.02
C GLU A 850 28.50 -20.34 9.45
N GLU A 851 28.37 -21.52 8.81
CA GLU A 851 29.53 -22.35 8.44
C GLU A 851 29.66 -22.78 6.96
N ASN A 852 28.74 -22.45 6.02
CA ASN A 852 28.87 -22.92 4.62
C ASN A 852 28.26 -22.00 3.53
N ASP A 853 29.12 -21.25 2.80
CA ASP A 853 28.71 -20.29 1.76
C ASP A 853 28.05 -20.93 0.52
N GLU A 854 28.39 -22.19 0.16
CA GLU A 854 27.81 -22.90 -1.00
C GLU A 854 26.34 -23.31 -0.77
N ALA A 855 25.89 -23.36 0.49
CA ALA A 855 24.51 -23.64 0.88
C ALA A 855 23.52 -22.53 0.51
N TYR A 856 24.03 -21.32 0.28
CA TYR A 856 23.22 -20.11 0.16
C TYR A 856 22.60 -19.93 -1.22
N GLU A 857 23.17 -20.52 -2.27
CA GLU A 857 22.71 -20.36 -3.65
C GLU A 857 21.71 -21.45 -4.07
N GLN A 858 21.78 -22.64 -3.46
CA GLN A 858 21.11 -23.88 -3.95
C GLN A 858 19.62 -23.99 -3.58
N GLY A 859 19.00 -22.91 -3.10
CA GLY A 859 17.66 -22.95 -2.51
C GLY A 859 17.64 -23.62 -1.14
N THR A 860 16.66 -23.26 -0.31
CA THR A 860 16.50 -23.85 1.02
C THR A 860 15.03 -24.22 1.21
N SER A 861 14.70 -25.51 1.31
CA SER A 861 13.44 -26.05 1.87
C SER A 861 12.47 -26.88 0.99
N ILE A 862 11.31 -26.39 0.52
CA ILE A 862 10.29 -27.22 -0.20
C ILE A 862 9.86 -26.51 -1.49
N SER A 863 10.02 -27.15 -2.65
CA SER A 863 9.51 -26.65 -3.94
C SER A 863 7.99 -26.81 -4.05
N TRP A 864 7.29 -25.78 -4.54
CA TRP A 864 5.82 -25.82 -4.72
C TRP A 864 5.35 -25.52 -6.14
N ALA A 865 6.04 -24.63 -6.86
CA ALA A 865 5.74 -24.25 -8.25
C ALA A 865 7.04 -24.04 -9.03
N SER A 866 6.97 -24.10 -10.36
CA SER A 866 8.08 -23.77 -11.24
C SER A 866 7.59 -23.10 -12.53
N LEU A 867 8.48 -22.34 -13.15
CA LEU A 867 8.21 -21.58 -14.36
C LEU A 867 9.35 -21.79 -15.36
N PHE A 868 9.03 -22.27 -16.57
CA PHE A 868 9.96 -22.30 -17.70
C PHE A 868 9.78 -21.06 -18.56
N ILE A 869 10.86 -20.29 -18.70
CA ILE A 869 10.86 -19.01 -19.39
C ILE A 869 12.31 -18.54 -19.63
N ASP A 870 12.58 -17.97 -20.79
CA ASP A 870 13.88 -17.35 -21.11
C ASP A 870 14.05 -16.01 -20.37
N LEU A 871 14.59 -16.06 -19.14
CA LEU A 871 14.73 -14.89 -18.26
C LEU A 871 15.98 -14.07 -18.55
N ASP A 872 16.95 -14.58 -19.29
CA ASP A 872 18.14 -13.80 -19.67
C ASP A 872 18.27 -13.50 -21.16
N ASP A 873 17.17 -13.67 -21.89
CA ASP A 873 16.97 -13.34 -23.30
C ASP A 873 18.06 -13.94 -24.21
N ASP A 874 18.49 -15.17 -23.89
CA ASP A 874 19.49 -15.91 -24.67
C ASP A 874 18.89 -16.87 -25.69
N GLY A 875 17.56 -16.98 -25.70
CA GLY A 875 16.75 -17.77 -26.60
C GLY A 875 16.47 -19.19 -26.11
N TYR A 876 16.86 -19.56 -24.89
CA TYR A 876 16.51 -20.84 -24.28
C TYR A 876 15.73 -20.64 -23.00
N GLU A 877 14.73 -21.49 -22.77
CA GLU A 877 13.91 -21.44 -21.56
C GLU A 877 14.76 -21.82 -20.35
N ASP A 878 14.88 -20.88 -19.42
CA ASP A 878 15.44 -21.07 -18.09
C ASP A 878 14.37 -21.61 -17.13
N LEU A 879 14.78 -21.98 -15.92
CA LEU A 879 13.87 -22.47 -14.89
C LEU A 879 13.96 -21.64 -13.61
N PHE A 880 12.82 -21.12 -13.17
CA PHE A 880 12.65 -20.52 -11.85
C PHE A 880 11.73 -21.38 -10.98
N VAL A 881 12.17 -21.70 -9.75
CA VAL A 881 11.48 -22.62 -8.83
C VAL A 881 11.12 -21.91 -7.53
N ALA A 882 9.82 -21.82 -7.23
CA ALA A 882 9.30 -21.28 -5.98
C ALA A 882 9.57 -22.26 -4.84
N THR A 883 10.34 -21.79 -3.86
CA THR A 883 10.73 -22.57 -2.69
C THR A 883 10.22 -21.93 -1.40
N ASP A 884 9.52 -22.70 -0.60
CA ASP A 884 9.02 -22.30 0.72
C ASP A 884 10.11 -22.41 1.80
N PHE A 885 10.09 -21.48 2.76
CA PHE A 885 11.08 -21.28 3.84
C PHE A 885 12.52 -21.07 3.36
N GLY A 886 12.74 -20.15 2.41
CA GLY A 886 14.05 -19.98 1.80
C GLY A 886 14.18 -18.92 0.71
N ARG A 887 15.05 -19.21 -0.25
CA ARG A 887 15.19 -18.42 -1.49
C ARG A 887 14.69 -19.29 -2.63
N SER A 888 13.88 -18.71 -3.52
CA SER A 888 13.51 -19.34 -4.80
C SER A 888 14.75 -19.47 -5.69
N VAL A 889 14.77 -20.49 -6.54
CA VAL A 889 15.99 -20.89 -7.26
C VAL A 889 15.85 -20.63 -8.74
N PHE A 890 16.83 -19.92 -9.30
CA PHE A 890 16.98 -19.69 -10.72
C PHE A 890 18.10 -20.54 -11.32
N TYR A 891 17.75 -21.33 -12.33
CA TYR A 891 18.63 -22.18 -13.12
C TYR A 891 18.68 -21.69 -14.56
N LYS A 892 19.86 -21.23 -14.98
CA LYS A 892 20.13 -20.81 -16.35
C LYS A 892 20.35 -22.02 -17.25
N ASN A 893 19.65 -22.10 -18.37
CA ASN A 893 19.86 -23.10 -19.41
C ASN A 893 21.12 -22.77 -20.23
N LEU A 894 21.90 -23.78 -20.60
CA LEU A 894 23.12 -23.63 -21.38
C LEU A 894 22.93 -23.90 -22.88
N GLY A 895 21.70 -24.19 -23.31
CA GLY A 895 21.31 -24.47 -24.69
C GLY A 895 21.73 -25.85 -25.20
N ASP A 896 22.08 -26.77 -24.29
CA ASP A 896 22.37 -28.18 -24.60
C ASP A 896 21.55 -29.16 -23.76
N GLY A 897 20.43 -28.68 -23.21
CA GLY A 897 19.57 -29.42 -22.27
C GLY A 897 20.17 -29.57 -20.87
N THR A 898 21.19 -28.77 -20.54
CA THR A 898 21.76 -28.70 -19.20
C THR A 898 21.64 -27.32 -18.59
N PHE A 899 21.54 -27.27 -17.27
CA PHE A 899 21.30 -26.08 -16.50
C PHE A 899 22.44 -25.83 -15.51
N VAL A 900 22.64 -24.55 -15.18
CA VAL A 900 23.54 -24.12 -14.11
C VAL A 900 22.79 -23.18 -13.16
N LEU A 901 23.03 -23.36 -11.87
CA LEU A 901 22.52 -22.46 -10.85
C LEU A 901 23.07 -21.04 -11.05
N ASN A 902 22.19 -20.04 -11.06
CA ASN A 902 22.57 -18.65 -11.39
C ASN A 902 21.83 -17.58 -10.55
N THR A 903 21.27 -17.98 -9.41
CA THR A 903 20.35 -17.14 -8.61
C THR A 903 20.96 -15.84 -8.08
N PHE A 904 22.23 -15.85 -7.67
CA PHE A 904 22.88 -14.62 -7.17
C PHE A 904 23.29 -13.65 -8.27
N GLU A 905 23.73 -14.17 -9.42
CA GLU A 905 24.18 -13.32 -10.53
C GLU A 905 23.01 -12.58 -11.18
N THR A 906 21.80 -13.16 -11.15
CA THR A 906 20.56 -12.51 -11.63
C THR A 906 19.82 -11.71 -10.56
N ASN A 907 20.35 -11.65 -9.34
CA ASN A 907 19.76 -10.93 -8.20
C ASN A 907 18.35 -11.41 -7.77
N LEU A 908 17.94 -12.62 -8.18
CA LEU A 908 16.69 -13.29 -7.76
C LEU A 908 16.82 -13.97 -6.40
N SER A 909 17.55 -13.33 -5.48
CA SER A 909 17.97 -14.02 -4.27
C SER A 909 16.98 -13.86 -3.11
N GLU A 910 16.06 -12.90 -3.08
CA GLU A 910 15.34 -12.54 -1.84
C GLU A 910 14.74 -13.71 -1.03
N PHE A 911 14.83 -13.59 0.30
CA PHE A 911 14.31 -14.62 1.22
C PHE A 911 12.79 -14.51 1.34
N GLY A 912 12.08 -15.59 1.03
CA GLY A 912 10.63 -15.69 1.12
C GLY A 912 10.14 -17.09 1.49
N THR A 913 8.85 -17.29 1.28
CA THR A 913 8.12 -18.55 1.51
C THR A 913 7.31 -18.82 0.24
N ALA A 914 8.00 -19.10 -0.86
CA ALA A 914 7.38 -19.04 -2.18
C ALA A 914 6.53 -20.27 -2.48
N MET A 915 5.29 -20.05 -2.95
CA MET A 915 4.32 -21.12 -3.23
C MET A 915 3.87 -21.16 -4.70
N GLY A 916 3.66 -20.01 -5.32
CA GLY A 916 3.17 -19.83 -6.69
C GLY A 916 3.92 -18.72 -7.44
N LEU A 917 4.02 -18.87 -8.76
CA LEU A 917 4.77 -18.02 -9.69
C LEU A 917 3.97 -17.73 -10.96
N ASP A 918 4.13 -16.54 -11.53
CA ASP A 918 3.76 -16.24 -12.92
C ASP A 918 4.68 -15.13 -13.46
N ALA A 919 4.66 -14.89 -14.77
CA ALA A 919 5.52 -13.91 -15.42
C ALA A 919 4.84 -13.19 -16.59
N GLY A 920 5.19 -11.93 -16.79
CA GLY A 920 4.65 -11.03 -17.80
C GLY A 920 5.22 -9.63 -17.64
N ASP A 921 5.19 -8.84 -18.70
CA ASP A 921 5.71 -7.47 -18.75
C ASP A 921 4.74 -6.48 -18.09
N VAL A 922 4.95 -6.17 -16.80
CA VAL A 922 4.01 -5.33 -16.04
C VAL A 922 4.30 -3.84 -16.15
N ASP A 923 5.47 -3.41 -16.63
CA ASP A 923 5.75 -1.99 -16.86
C ASP A 923 5.88 -1.58 -18.33
N GLY A 924 5.73 -2.54 -19.24
CA GLY A 924 5.69 -2.34 -20.68
C GLY A 924 6.99 -1.85 -21.28
N ASP A 925 8.11 -2.23 -20.67
CA ASP A 925 9.43 -1.94 -21.20
C ASP A 925 9.90 -3.00 -22.23
N GLY A 926 9.12 -4.07 -22.41
CA GLY A 926 9.37 -5.17 -23.34
C GLY A 926 10.19 -6.32 -22.73
N ASP A 927 10.59 -6.22 -21.47
CA ASP A 927 11.24 -7.28 -20.71
C ASP A 927 10.21 -8.01 -19.82
N VAL A 928 10.56 -9.15 -19.22
CA VAL A 928 9.58 -9.99 -18.52
C VAL A 928 9.82 -10.02 -17.02
N ASP A 929 8.78 -9.60 -16.29
CA ASP A 929 8.75 -9.54 -14.84
C ASP A 929 8.17 -10.82 -14.23
N ILE A 930 8.45 -11.04 -12.95
CA ILE A 930 8.05 -12.26 -12.23
C ILE A 930 7.26 -11.90 -10.98
N CYS A 931 6.04 -12.43 -10.86
CA CYS A 931 5.32 -12.40 -9.59
C CYS A 931 5.56 -13.67 -8.78
N GLN A 932 5.67 -13.51 -7.46
CA GLN A 932 5.88 -14.60 -6.51
C GLN A 932 5.02 -14.40 -5.26
N THR A 933 4.29 -15.45 -4.87
CA THR A 933 3.51 -15.44 -3.63
C THR A 933 4.36 -15.78 -2.40
N ASN A 934 3.95 -15.33 -1.22
CA ASN A 934 4.61 -15.66 0.06
C ASN A 934 3.60 -15.81 1.22
N PHE A 935 4.08 -16.40 2.32
CA PHE A 935 3.55 -16.13 3.66
C PHE A 935 4.13 -14.79 4.13
N GLY A 936 3.32 -13.72 3.99
CA GLY A 936 3.72 -12.35 4.27
C GLY A 936 3.73 -11.55 2.97
N PRO A 937 4.68 -10.60 2.78
CA PRO A 937 4.68 -9.77 1.59
C PRO A 937 4.97 -10.59 0.32
N ASN A 938 4.10 -10.49 -0.68
CA ASN A 938 4.31 -11.05 -2.01
C ASN A 938 5.39 -10.24 -2.76
N TYR A 939 6.05 -10.86 -3.73
CA TYR A 939 7.11 -10.22 -4.52
C TYR A 939 6.70 -10.00 -5.98
N ILE A 940 7.07 -8.84 -6.52
CA ILE A 940 7.19 -8.59 -7.96
C ILE A 940 8.67 -8.30 -8.25
N TYR A 941 9.27 -9.06 -9.16
CA TYR A 941 10.63 -8.85 -9.61
C TYR A 941 10.61 -8.23 -11.00
N LYS A 942 11.15 -7.01 -11.11
CA LYS A 942 11.27 -6.31 -12.39
C LYS A 942 12.60 -6.63 -13.06
N GLN A 943 12.58 -6.91 -14.35
CA GLN A 943 13.81 -7.11 -15.12
C GLN A 943 14.50 -5.75 -15.37
N LEU A 944 15.84 -5.75 -15.42
CA LEU A 944 16.65 -4.57 -15.70
C LEU A 944 17.43 -4.77 -17.00
N GLU A 945 17.83 -3.67 -17.67
CA GLU A 945 18.58 -3.64 -18.96
C GLU A 945 19.84 -4.53 -19.02
N ASN A 946 20.37 -4.98 -17.87
CA ASN A 946 21.53 -5.86 -17.77
C ASN A 946 21.16 -7.35 -17.57
N ASN A 947 19.90 -7.74 -17.79
CA ASN A 947 19.32 -9.07 -17.58
C ASN A 947 19.47 -9.55 -16.13
N THR A 948 19.32 -8.62 -15.18
CA THR A 948 19.21 -8.92 -13.74
C THR A 948 17.90 -8.38 -13.20
N TYR A 949 17.46 -8.87 -12.03
CA TYR A 949 16.16 -8.54 -11.48
C TYR A 949 16.26 -7.64 -10.24
N MET A 950 15.23 -6.84 -10.00
CA MET A 950 15.03 -6.07 -8.77
C MET A 950 13.72 -6.48 -8.10
N GLU A 951 13.75 -6.77 -6.80
CA GLU A 951 12.52 -6.92 -6.02
C GLU A 951 11.90 -5.53 -5.81
N ALA A 952 10.75 -5.30 -6.41
CA ALA A 952 10.14 -3.98 -6.61
C ALA A 952 8.80 -3.80 -5.88
N SER A 953 8.42 -4.70 -4.97
CA SER A 953 7.05 -4.70 -4.43
C SER A 953 6.67 -3.44 -3.69
N ALA A 954 7.59 -2.86 -2.91
CA ALA A 954 7.31 -1.65 -2.15
C ALA A 954 7.15 -0.42 -3.06
N GLU A 955 7.96 -0.31 -4.11
CA GLU A 955 7.87 0.79 -5.09
C GLU A 955 6.70 0.62 -6.05
N SER A 956 6.33 -0.62 -6.37
CA SER A 956 5.14 -0.99 -7.13
C SER A 956 3.84 -0.92 -6.32
N GLY A 957 3.84 -0.46 -5.07
CA GLY A 957 2.61 -0.27 -4.28
C GLY A 957 1.96 -1.56 -3.73
N LEU A 958 2.67 -2.69 -3.78
CA LEU A 958 2.19 -3.97 -3.22
C LEU A 958 2.33 -4.01 -1.68
N ASN A 959 1.63 -4.96 -1.05
CA ASN A 959 1.73 -5.24 0.39
C ASN A 959 1.35 -4.07 1.31
N ILE A 960 0.31 -3.29 0.99
CA ILE A 960 -0.24 -2.24 1.84
C ILE A 960 -1.48 -2.75 2.60
N GLY A 961 -1.53 -2.53 3.92
CA GLY A 961 -2.70 -2.89 4.73
C GLY A 961 -2.85 -4.40 4.95
N LYS A 962 -4.06 -4.94 4.76
CA LYS A 962 -4.36 -6.36 5.07
C LYS A 962 -3.68 -7.38 4.14
N SER A 963 -3.29 -6.98 2.94
CA SER A 963 -2.58 -7.85 2.01
C SER A 963 -1.13 -8.12 2.44
N ALA A 964 -0.52 -7.19 3.20
CA ALA A 964 0.84 -7.35 3.76
C ALA A 964 0.96 -8.51 4.77
N GLU A 965 -0.16 -8.88 5.39
CA GLU A 965 -0.25 -9.94 6.40
C GLU A 965 -0.89 -11.23 5.85
N SER A 966 -1.00 -11.34 4.51
CA SER A 966 -1.71 -12.45 3.86
C SER A 966 -0.83 -13.68 3.61
N VAL A 967 -1.47 -14.85 3.50
CA VAL A 967 -0.86 -16.08 2.97
C VAL A 967 -1.42 -16.30 1.58
N SER A 968 -0.61 -15.99 0.57
CA SER A 968 -0.96 -16.17 -0.83
C SER A 968 -0.37 -17.48 -1.36
N TRP A 969 -1.16 -18.18 -2.18
CA TRP A 969 -0.82 -19.48 -2.74
C TRP A 969 -0.61 -19.41 -4.25
N ASP A 970 -1.40 -18.58 -4.92
CA ASP A 970 -1.47 -18.53 -6.37
C ASP A 970 -1.35 -17.09 -6.86
N CYS A 971 -0.58 -16.85 -7.91
CA CYS A 971 -0.37 -15.54 -8.52
C CYS A 971 -0.64 -15.63 -10.02
N ASN A 972 -1.27 -14.61 -10.58
CA ASN A 972 -1.55 -14.52 -12.01
C ASN A 972 -1.31 -13.09 -12.51
N ILE A 973 -0.55 -12.97 -13.60
CA ILE A 973 -0.34 -11.72 -14.36
C ILE A 973 -1.26 -11.75 -15.60
N ILE A 974 -2.19 -10.80 -15.71
CA ILE A 974 -3.25 -10.73 -16.73
C ILE A 974 -3.81 -9.31 -16.86
N ASP A 975 -4.30 -8.92 -18.03
CA ASP A 975 -5.08 -7.68 -18.19
C ASP A 975 -6.55 -7.95 -17.79
N ILE A 976 -6.96 -7.55 -16.58
CA ILE A 976 -8.29 -7.85 -16.02
C ILE A 976 -9.34 -6.87 -16.55
N ASP A 977 -8.94 -5.62 -16.81
CA ASP A 977 -9.89 -4.56 -17.11
C ASP A 977 -9.91 -4.08 -18.58
N LEU A 978 -9.14 -4.79 -19.42
CA LEU A 978 -8.96 -4.58 -20.85
C LEU A 978 -8.50 -3.16 -21.18
N ASP A 979 -7.58 -2.61 -20.40
CA ASP A 979 -6.95 -1.32 -20.64
C ASP A 979 -5.59 -1.40 -21.34
N GLY A 980 -5.05 -2.61 -21.53
CA GLY A 980 -3.76 -2.85 -22.18
C GLY A 980 -2.57 -2.93 -21.23
N ASP A 981 -2.81 -2.83 -19.91
CA ASP A 981 -1.80 -2.98 -18.88
C ASP A 981 -1.99 -4.33 -18.13
N LEU A 982 -0.89 -5.04 -17.86
CA LEU A 982 -0.98 -6.31 -17.14
C LEU A 982 -1.14 -6.10 -15.63
N ASP A 983 -2.23 -6.61 -15.05
CA ASP A 983 -2.59 -6.57 -13.64
C ASP A 983 -2.10 -7.78 -12.85
N LEU A 984 -2.27 -7.74 -11.52
CA LEU A 984 -1.97 -8.88 -10.63
C LEU A 984 -3.20 -9.39 -9.88
N TRP A 985 -3.34 -10.71 -9.85
CA TRP A 985 -4.26 -11.42 -8.96
C TRP A 985 -3.50 -12.31 -7.98
N PHE A 986 -3.92 -12.30 -6.72
CA PHE A 986 -3.43 -13.19 -5.66
C PHE A 986 -4.56 -13.98 -5.02
N GLY A 987 -4.47 -15.31 -5.14
CA GLY A 987 -5.29 -16.27 -4.41
C GLY A 987 -4.73 -16.52 -3.01
N SER A 988 -5.53 -16.26 -1.98
CA SER A 988 -5.08 -16.36 -0.58
C SER A 988 -5.95 -17.28 0.26
N GLY A 989 -5.36 -17.84 1.32
CA GLY A 989 -6.05 -18.76 2.21
C GLY A 989 -5.21 -19.28 3.37
N ASN A 990 -5.86 -19.68 4.47
CA ASN A 990 -5.16 -20.10 5.68
C ASN A 990 -4.72 -21.56 5.66
N ILE A 991 -3.53 -21.85 6.19
CA ILE A 991 -3.04 -23.23 6.33
C ILE A 991 -3.63 -23.96 7.55
N ASN A 992 -4.04 -23.24 8.61
CA ASN A 992 -4.54 -23.84 9.87
C ASN A 992 -5.45 -22.86 10.67
N PRO A 993 -6.19 -23.32 11.70
CA PRO A 993 -7.14 -22.49 12.49
C PRO A 993 -6.53 -21.37 13.33
N PHE A 994 -5.20 -21.32 13.47
CA PHE A 994 -4.51 -20.38 14.36
C PHE A 994 -3.88 -19.19 13.64
N ALA A 995 -3.92 -19.17 12.30
CA ALA A 995 -3.54 -18.02 11.46
C ALA A 995 -4.75 -17.14 11.13
N SER A 996 -4.55 -15.82 11.04
CA SER A 996 -5.59 -14.86 10.64
C SER A 996 -6.05 -15.11 9.21
N PHE A 997 -7.35 -14.95 8.91
CA PHE A 997 -7.88 -15.11 7.55
C PHE A 997 -7.33 -14.09 6.56
N SER A 998 -6.80 -14.59 5.45
CA SER A 998 -6.23 -13.80 4.35
C SER A 998 -7.21 -13.72 3.17
N PRO A 999 -7.65 -12.51 2.76
CA PRO A 999 -8.48 -12.35 1.58
C PRO A 999 -7.68 -12.49 0.26
N ASN A 1000 -8.35 -12.91 -0.82
CA ASN A 1000 -7.83 -12.74 -2.19
C ASN A 1000 -7.60 -11.25 -2.48
N SER A 1001 -6.69 -10.93 -3.40
CA SER A 1001 -6.40 -9.53 -3.78
C SER A 1001 -6.29 -9.37 -5.30
N ILE A 1002 -6.79 -8.26 -5.82
CA ILE A 1002 -6.61 -7.81 -7.20
C ILE A 1002 -5.92 -6.45 -7.16
N TYR A 1003 -4.89 -6.28 -7.97
CA TYR A 1003 -4.08 -5.08 -8.10
C TYR A 1003 -4.14 -4.63 -9.54
N LEU A 1004 -4.85 -3.52 -9.78
CA LEU A 1004 -4.89 -2.93 -11.10
C LEU A 1004 -3.63 -2.09 -11.32
N ASN A 1005 -2.99 -2.32 -12.46
CA ASN A 1005 -1.82 -1.63 -12.93
C ASN A 1005 -2.23 -0.28 -13.53
N ASN A 1006 -1.31 0.68 -13.50
CA ASN A 1006 -1.48 2.02 -14.06
C ASN A 1006 -0.61 2.24 -15.30
N GLY A 1007 0.02 1.17 -15.79
CA GLY A 1007 0.83 1.16 -17.00
C GLY A 1007 2.33 1.34 -16.82
N ASP A 1008 2.84 1.51 -15.60
CA ASP A 1008 4.30 1.51 -15.32
C ASP A 1008 4.70 0.49 -14.24
N GLY A 1009 3.85 -0.51 -14.01
CA GLY A 1009 4.05 -1.54 -13.00
C GLY A 1009 3.91 -0.99 -11.58
N ILE A 1010 3.18 0.11 -11.40
CA ILE A 1010 2.77 0.64 -10.09
C ILE A 1010 1.30 0.29 -9.87
N PHE A 1011 1.04 -0.53 -8.87
CA PHE A 1011 -0.29 -1.01 -8.58
C PHE A 1011 -1.03 -0.08 -7.61
N GLY A 1012 -2.32 0.15 -7.87
CA GLY A 1012 -3.21 0.86 -6.96
C GLY A 1012 -3.50 0.10 -5.65
N GLU A 1013 -4.36 0.67 -4.79
CA GLU A 1013 -4.83 -0.07 -3.61
C GLU A 1013 -5.57 -1.34 -4.05
N ALA A 1014 -5.24 -2.48 -3.42
CA ALA A 1014 -5.88 -3.75 -3.72
C ALA A 1014 -7.41 -3.61 -3.66
N ILE A 1015 -8.08 -3.86 -4.78
CA ILE A 1015 -9.52 -3.62 -4.91
C ILE A 1015 -10.28 -4.71 -4.21
N LEU A 1016 -11.03 -4.32 -3.17
CA LEU A 1016 -11.72 -5.26 -2.32
C LEU A 1016 -13.18 -5.52 -2.74
N ASN A 1017 -13.43 -6.31 -3.80
CA ASN A 1017 -14.80 -6.70 -4.14
C ASN A 1017 -15.34 -7.74 -3.13
N GLY A 1018 -16.39 -7.39 -2.39
CA GLY A 1018 -16.91 -8.17 -1.25
C GLY A 1018 -17.40 -9.59 -1.55
N ASP A 1019 -17.68 -9.94 -2.81
CA ASP A 1019 -18.11 -11.30 -3.21
C ASP A 1019 -16.95 -12.22 -3.66
N LEU A 1020 -15.83 -11.63 -4.11
CA LEU A 1020 -14.56 -12.32 -4.41
C LEU A 1020 -13.68 -12.44 -3.16
N ILE A 1021 -13.88 -11.52 -2.21
CA ILE A 1021 -13.12 -11.36 -0.99
C ILE A 1021 -13.99 -11.74 0.19
N ASN A 1022 -14.37 -13.00 0.19
CA ASN A 1022 -14.91 -13.60 1.38
C ASN A 1022 -13.77 -13.71 2.39
N PRO A 1023 -13.78 -13.01 3.54
CA PRO A 1023 -12.69 -13.05 4.52
C PRO A 1023 -12.57 -14.40 5.23
N ILE A 1024 -13.28 -15.42 4.76
CA ILE A 1024 -13.15 -16.80 5.18
C ILE A 1024 -12.82 -17.72 4.00
N SER A 1025 -12.68 -17.24 2.75
CA SER A 1025 -12.24 -18.06 1.60
C SER A 1025 -10.85 -18.61 1.82
N LYS A 1026 -10.58 -19.74 1.17
CA LYS A 1026 -9.30 -20.40 1.21
C LYS A 1026 -9.01 -20.89 -0.20
N THR A 1027 -8.60 -19.93 -1.01
CA THR A 1027 -8.25 -20.09 -2.41
C THR A 1027 -6.85 -20.68 -2.49
N MET A 1028 -6.75 -21.87 -3.05
CA MET A 1028 -5.46 -22.56 -3.27
C MET A 1028 -5.07 -22.57 -4.73
N GLY A 1029 -6.04 -22.53 -5.63
CA GLY A 1029 -5.84 -22.43 -7.06
C GLY A 1029 -6.99 -21.66 -7.70
N ALA A 1030 -6.66 -20.87 -8.71
CA ALA A 1030 -7.64 -20.31 -9.61
C ALA A 1030 -7.16 -20.38 -11.05
N SER A 1031 -8.09 -20.24 -11.98
CA SER A 1031 -7.76 -20.12 -13.40
C SER A 1031 -8.53 -18.95 -14.00
N TRP A 1032 -7.84 -18.28 -14.92
CA TRP A 1032 -8.34 -17.16 -15.70
C TRP A 1032 -8.36 -17.56 -17.17
N SER A 1033 -9.52 -17.42 -17.80
CA SER A 1033 -9.77 -17.78 -19.21
C SER A 1033 -11.09 -17.14 -19.66
N ASP A 1034 -11.28 -16.90 -20.95
CA ASP A 1034 -12.53 -16.40 -21.51
C ASP A 1034 -13.51 -17.57 -21.76
N PHE A 1035 -14.30 -17.93 -20.73
CA PHE A 1035 -15.15 -19.13 -20.79
C PHE A 1035 -16.41 -18.95 -21.65
N ASP A 1036 -16.82 -17.73 -21.97
CA ASP A 1036 -18.01 -17.47 -22.80
C ASP A 1036 -17.72 -16.81 -24.16
N LEU A 1037 -16.43 -16.63 -24.47
CA LEU A 1037 -15.87 -16.07 -25.70
C LEU A 1037 -16.35 -14.64 -26.00
N ASP A 1038 -16.55 -13.82 -24.96
CA ASP A 1038 -16.97 -12.43 -25.09
C ASP A 1038 -15.80 -11.43 -25.14
N GLY A 1039 -14.59 -11.88 -24.80
CA GLY A 1039 -13.33 -11.18 -24.97
C GLY A 1039 -12.60 -10.77 -23.71
N ASP A 1040 -13.26 -10.87 -22.54
CA ASP A 1040 -12.60 -10.65 -21.26
C ASP A 1040 -12.37 -11.93 -20.48
N LEU A 1041 -11.28 -11.94 -19.71
CA LEU A 1041 -10.93 -13.08 -18.89
C LEU A 1041 -11.86 -13.18 -17.69
N ASP A 1042 -12.50 -14.33 -17.56
CA ASP A 1042 -13.30 -14.73 -16.42
C ASP A 1042 -12.46 -15.46 -15.37
N LEU A 1043 -13.04 -15.67 -14.17
CA LEU A 1043 -12.34 -16.29 -13.05
C LEU A 1043 -13.08 -17.51 -12.50
N ILE A 1044 -12.37 -18.64 -12.40
CA ILE A 1044 -12.80 -19.80 -11.61
C ILE A 1044 -11.91 -19.95 -10.38
N VAL A 1045 -12.52 -19.87 -9.19
CA VAL A 1045 -11.83 -19.98 -7.89
C VAL A 1045 -12.09 -21.34 -7.26
N GLY A 1046 -11.01 -22.04 -6.88
CA GLY A 1046 -11.03 -23.26 -6.10
C GLY A 1046 -10.91 -22.98 -4.59
N ASP A 1047 -12.05 -22.81 -3.91
CA ASP A 1047 -12.09 -22.65 -2.45
C ASP A 1047 -12.17 -24.01 -1.75
N SER A 1048 -11.15 -24.34 -0.96
CA SER A 1048 -11.13 -25.59 -0.16
C SER A 1048 -12.37 -25.76 0.73
N ASN A 1049 -12.93 -24.66 1.25
CA ASN A 1049 -14.03 -24.69 2.23
C ASN A 1049 -15.43 -24.43 1.65
N PHE A 1050 -15.55 -23.86 0.45
CA PHE A 1050 -16.82 -23.57 -0.21
C PHE A 1050 -17.06 -24.38 -1.49
N GLY A 1051 -16.00 -24.86 -2.13
CA GLY A 1051 -16.05 -25.54 -3.42
C GLY A 1051 -15.56 -24.64 -4.56
N VAL A 1052 -15.97 -24.97 -5.79
CA VAL A 1052 -15.51 -24.27 -6.99
C VAL A 1052 -16.59 -23.29 -7.47
N THR A 1053 -16.21 -22.04 -7.70
CA THR A 1053 -17.11 -20.96 -8.10
C THR A 1053 -16.60 -20.29 -9.38
N TYR A 1054 -17.53 -20.03 -10.31
CA TYR A 1054 -17.30 -19.28 -11.54
C TYR A 1054 -17.80 -17.83 -11.39
N TYR A 1055 -16.95 -16.88 -11.75
CA TYR A 1055 -17.18 -15.45 -11.77
C TYR A 1055 -17.01 -14.95 -13.21
N GLU A 1056 -18.04 -14.27 -13.72
CA GLU A 1056 -17.99 -13.62 -15.03
C GLU A 1056 -17.44 -12.19 -14.87
N ASN A 1057 -16.53 -11.80 -15.74
CA ASN A 1057 -16.06 -10.43 -15.91
C ASN A 1057 -17.00 -9.68 -16.89
N ASP A 1058 -17.05 -8.35 -16.83
CA ASP A 1058 -17.86 -7.58 -17.78
C ASP A 1058 -17.07 -6.48 -18.50
N ALA A 1059 -15.75 -6.65 -18.59
CA ALA A 1059 -14.83 -5.70 -19.16
C ALA A 1059 -15.08 -5.47 -20.66
N SER A 1060 -15.31 -6.53 -21.45
CA SER A 1060 -15.57 -6.43 -22.89
C SER A 1060 -16.89 -5.71 -23.20
N GLN A 1061 -17.81 -5.72 -22.24
CA GLN A 1061 -19.15 -5.16 -22.38
C GLN A 1061 -19.14 -3.62 -22.20
N ARG A 1062 -18.02 -3.06 -21.75
CA ARG A 1062 -17.78 -1.61 -21.63
C ARG A 1062 -17.80 -0.95 -23.00
N ALA A 1063 -18.45 0.21 -23.09
CA ALA A 1063 -18.59 0.92 -24.34
C ALA A 1063 -17.23 1.42 -24.86
N GLY A 1064 -16.73 0.81 -25.94
CA GLY A 1064 -15.45 1.16 -26.55
C GLY A 1064 -14.27 0.34 -26.04
N ALA A 1065 -14.50 -0.68 -25.19
CA ALA A 1065 -13.49 -1.70 -24.96
C ALA A 1065 -13.16 -2.42 -26.28
N GLU A 1066 -11.87 -2.55 -26.54
CA GLU A 1066 -11.34 -3.34 -27.64
C GLU A 1066 -10.30 -4.29 -27.04
N TRP A 1067 -10.16 -5.48 -27.62
CA TRP A 1067 -9.27 -6.52 -27.12
C TRP A 1067 -8.72 -7.37 -28.27
N ILE A 1068 -7.72 -8.20 -27.99
CA ILE A 1068 -7.26 -9.24 -28.91
C ILE A 1068 -6.85 -10.48 -28.12
N ALA A 1069 -7.21 -11.65 -28.64
CA ALA A 1069 -6.76 -12.94 -28.12
C ALA A 1069 -5.96 -13.65 -29.21
N VAL A 1070 -4.80 -14.20 -28.87
CA VAL A 1070 -3.87 -14.76 -29.86
C VAL A 1070 -3.41 -16.16 -29.46
N ASP A 1071 -3.67 -17.12 -30.36
CA ASP A 1071 -3.16 -18.48 -30.28
C ASP A 1071 -1.93 -18.63 -31.16
N ILE A 1072 -0.82 -19.11 -30.58
CA ILE A 1072 0.44 -19.31 -31.28
C ILE A 1072 0.66 -20.79 -31.54
N SER A 1073 0.81 -21.14 -32.82
CA SER A 1073 0.94 -22.53 -33.23
C SER A 1073 2.06 -22.77 -34.23
N GLU A 1074 2.51 -24.03 -34.30
CA GLU A 1074 3.48 -24.47 -35.30
C GLU A 1074 3.15 -25.85 -35.89
N PRO A 1075 3.48 -26.08 -37.18
CA PRO A 1075 3.14 -27.31 -37.85
C PRO A 1075 4.04 -28.47 -37.40
N TYR A 1076 3.44 -29.63 -37.11
CA TYR A 1076 4.19 -30.85 -36.82
C TYR A 1076 4.08 -31.92 -37.91
N GLY A 1077 5.23 -32.47 -38.29
CA GLY A 1077 5.32 -33.55 -39.28
C GLY A 1077 4.85 -33.17 -40.69
N GLY A 1078 4.33 -34.17 -41.43
CA GLY A 1078 3.80 -33.99 -42.80
C GLY A 1078 2.27 -34.01 -42.89
N GLY A 1079 1.59 -34.00 -41.74
CA GLY A 1079 0.13 -33.93 -41.61
C GLY A 1079 -0.38 -32.50 -41.51
N ASN A 1080 -1.67 -32.33 -41.30
CA ASN A 1080 -2.28 -31.05 -40.90
C ASN A 1080 -2.44 -31.06 -39.36
N ILE A 1081 -1.32 -31.20 -38.63
CA ILE A 1081 -1.29 -31.14 -37.15
C ILE A 1081 -0.66 -29.78 -36.79
N SER A 1082 -1.26 -29.11 -35.82
CA SER A 1082 -0.85 -27.79 -35.33
C SER A 1082 -0.62 -27.93 -33.83
N LEU A 1083 0.61 -27.66 -33.38
CA LEU A 1083 0.98 -27.74 -31.97
C LEU A 1083 0.99 -26.34 -31.35
N ILE A 1084 0.76 -26.26 -30.05
CA ILE A 1084 0.96 -25.04 -29.27
C ILE A 1084 2.46 -24.75 -29.18
N SER A 1085 2.87 -23.52 -29.50
CA SER A 1085 4.29 -23.11 -29.43
C SER A 1085 4.66 -22.60 -28.03
N VAL A 1086 4.83 -23.53 -27.08
CA VAL A 1086 5.29 -23.22 -25.71
C VAL A 1086 6.67 -22.55 -25.75
N GLY A 1087 6.84 -21.45 -25.03
CA GLY A 1087 8.07 -20.64 -25.01
C GLY A 1087 8.07 -19.45 -25.98
N ALA A 1088 7.12 -19.41 -26.94
CA ALA A 1088 7.05 -18.31 -27.90
C ALA A 1088 6.76 -16.97 -27.20
N LYS A 1089 7.54 -15.95 -27.54
CA LYS A 1089 7.38 -14.56 -27.06
C LYS A 1089 6.50 -13.79 -28.05
N VAL A 1090 5.58 -12.98 -27.52
CA VAL A 1090 4.68 -12.14 -28.32
C VAL A 1090 4.76 -10.71 -27.82
N ASP A 1091 5.21 -9.82 -28.70
CA ASP A 1091 5.29 -8.38 -28.47
C ASP A 1091 4.09 -7.69 -29.10
N PHE A 1092 3.30 -7.01 -28.29
CA PHE A 1092 2.22 -6.13 -28.71
C PHE A 1092 2.72 -4.68 -28.67
N GLU A 1093 2.99 -4.09 -29.84
CA GLU A 1093 3.39 -2.68 -29.96
C GLU A 1093 2.12 -1.81 -30.09
N LEU A 1094 1.88 -0.93 -29.11
CA LEU A 1094 0.73 -0.01 -29.08
C LEU A 1094 1.08 1.35 -29.72
N SER A 1095 0.06 2.10 -30.16
CA SER A 1095 0.27 3.40 -30.84
C SER A 1095 0.79 4.53 -29.96
N ASN A 1096 0.73 4.35 -28.63
CA ASN A 1096 1.35 5.24 -27.65
C ASN A 1096 2.86 4.98 -27.48
N GLY A 1097 3.40 3.93 -28.13
CA GLY A 1097 4.81 3.55 -28.12
C GLY A 1097 5.19 2.55 -27.03
N LYS A 1098 4.23 2.09 -26.21
CA LYS A 1098 4.43 1.00 -25.25
C LYS A 1098 4.51 -0.35 -25.97
N THR A 1099 5.34 -1.25 -25.45
CA THR A 1099 5.40 -2.64 -25.91
C THR A 1099 5.03 -3.52 -24.73
N ILE A 1100 4.02 -4.38 -24.89
CA ILE A 1100 3.67 -5.38 -23.88
C ILE A 1100 4.16 -6.73 -24.36
N ARG A 1101 5.04 -7.39 -23.61
CA ARG A 1101 5.49 -8.75 -23.89
C ARG A 1101 4.74 -9.79 -23.07
N GLN A 1102 4.19 -10.80 -23.77
CA GLN A 1102 3.61 -12.00 -23.16
C GLN A 1102 4.26 -13.27 -23.73
N ILE A 1103 4.14 -14.39 -23.00
CA ILE A 1103 4.80 -15.66 -23.34
C ILE A 1103 3.82 -16.82 -23.20
N VAL A 1104 3.84 -17.74 -24.15
CA VAL A 1104 3.07 -18.99 -24.11
C VAL A 1104 3.70 -19.96 -23.11
N LYS A 1105 2.98 -20.30 -22.04
CA LYS A 1105 3.48 -21.13 -20.93
C LYS A 1105 2.51 -22.26 -20.61
N ILE A 1106 3.03 -23.41 -20.20
CA ILE A 1106 2.22 -24.51 -19.64
C ILE A 1106 2.72 -24.83 -18.23
N GLY A 1107 1.85 -24.61 -17.26
CA GLY A 1107 2.19 -24.70 -15.84
C GLY A 1107 2.77 -23.38 -15.32
N SER A 1108 1.97 -22.69 -14.52
CA SER A 1108 2.33 -21.54 -13.69
C SER A 1108 1.44 -21.59 -12.43
N GLY A 1109 1.86 -20.98 -11.33
CA GLY A 1109 1.09 -21.01 -10.07
C GLY A 1109 1.25 -22.30 -9.23
N PHE A 1110 0.60 -22.33 -8.06
CA PHE A 1110 0.69 -23.46 -7.12
C PHE A 1110 -0.30 -24.57 -7.45
N SER A 1111 -1.57 -24.22 -7.60
CA SER A 1111 -2.67 -25.15 -7.92
C SER A 1111 -3.69 -24.53 -8.89
N GLY A 1112 -3.30 -23.46 -9.60
CA GLY A 1112 -3.98 -22.92 -10.76
C GLY A 1112 -3.25 -23.31 -12.05
N SER A 1113 -3.95 -23.38 -13.17
CA SER A 1113 -3.37 -23.41 -14.51
C SER A 1113 -4.27 -22.63 -15.44
N LYS A 1114 -3.69 -21.78 -16.27
CA LYS A 1114 -4.37 -21.02 -17.33
C LYS A 1114 -4.34 -21.77 -18.65
N ASP A 1115 -5.11 -21.30 -19.61
CA ASP A 1115 -4.97 -21.70 -21.02
C ASP A 1115 -3.69 -21.09 -21.62
N THR A 1116 -3.43 -21.38 -22.89
CA THR A 1116 -2.24 -20.91 -23.61
C THR A 1116 -2.51 -19.69 -24.50
N THR A 1117 -3.73 -19.15 -24.45
CA THR A 1117 -4.16 -18.04 -25.31
C THR A 1117 -3.76 -16.71 -24.67
N LEU A 1118 -3.00 -15.90 -25.41
CA LEU A 1118 -2.55 -14.61 -24.92
C LEU A 1118 -3.63 -13.54 -25.15
N HIS A 1119 -4.09 -12.92 -24.07
CA HIS A 1119 -5.14 -11.91 -24.09
C HIS A 1119 -4.57 -10.53 -23.77
N LEU A 1120 -5.00 -9.51 -24.50
CA LEU A 1120 -4.63 -8.12 -24.26
C LEU A 1120 -5.78 -7.17 -24.63
N GLY A 1121 -6.12 -6.25 -23.72
CA GLY A 1121 -6.97 -5.11 -23.98
C GLY A 1121 -6.27 -4.06 -24.84
N VAL A 1122 -7.04 -3.18 -25.46
CA VAL A 1122 -6.50 -2.05 -26.22
C VAL A 1122 -6.93 -0.76 -25.53
N PRO A 1123 -5.96 0.09 -25.10
CA PRO A 1123 -6.27 1.29 -24.37
C PRO A 1123 -7.23 2.20 -25.15
N THR A 1124 -8.08 2.93 -24.43
CA THR A 1124 -9.10 3.78 -25.06
C THR A 1124 -8.45 4.90 -25.87
N GLY A 1125 -8.66 4.87 -27.19
CA GLY A 1125 -8.09 5.88 -28.11
C GLY A 1125 -6.80 5.43 -28.80
N GLU A 1126 -6.22 4.33 -28.32
CA GLU A 1126 -5.05 3.69 -28.89
C GLU A 1126 -5.43 2.57 -29.87
N SER A 1127 -4.40 2.02 -30.52
CA SER A 1127 -4.51 0.90 -31.45
C SER A 1127 -3.25 0.04 -31.38
N ILE A 1128 -3.37 -1.24 -31.71
CA ILE A 1128 -2.21 -2.11 -31.86
C ILE A 1128 -1.52 -1.77 -33.19
N GLU A 1129 -0.30 -1.23 -33.13
CA GLU A 1129 0.51 -0.95 -34.32
C GLU A 1129 1.02 -2.24 -34.94
N SER A 1130 1.51 -3.16 -34.11
CA SER A 1130 1.94 -4.47 -34.59
C SER A 1130 1.93 -5.55 -33.52
N ILE A 1131 1.85 -6.80 -33.99
CA ILE A 1131 2.12 -8.00 -33.18
C ILE A 1131 3.34 -8.67 -33.78
N THR A 1132 4.37 -8.88 -32.97
CA THR A 1132 5.58 -9.63 -33.34
C THR A 1132 5.62 -10.92 -32.54
N VAL A 1133 5.59 -12.07 -33.22
CA VAL A 1133 5.75 -13.38 -32.60
C VAL A 1133 7.16 -13.87 -32.85
N ILE A 1134 7.83 -14.34 -31.80
CA ILE A 1134 9.19 -14.88 -31.81
C ILE A 1134 9.11 -16.32 -31.29
N TRP A 1135 9.34 -17.30 -32.18
CA TRP A 1135 9.41 -18.71 -31.80
C TRP A 1135 10.80 -19.07 -31.25
N ASN A 1136 10.88 -20.17 -30.52
CA ASN A 1136 12.10 -20.67 -29.87
C ASN A 1136 13.27 -20.89 -30.85
N ASP A 1137 12.99 -21.20 -32.13
CA ASP A 1137 14.03 -21.32 -33.17
C ASP A 1137 14.51 -19.98 -33.77
N GLY A 1138 14.03 -18.85 -33.23
CA GLY A 1138 14.31 -17.49 -33.66
C GLY A 1138 13.59 -17.07 -34.95
N THR A 1139 12.61 -17.85 -35.43
CA THR A 1139 11.74 -17.38 -36.51
C THR A 1139 10.77 -16.33 -35.99
N GLU A 1140 10.41 -15.39 -36.87
CA GLU A 1140 9.56 -14.26 -36.51
C GLU A 1140 8.37 -14.15 -37.47
N ALA A 1141 7.21 -13.77 -36.94
CA ALA A 1141 6.05 -13.33 -37.69
C ALA A 1141 5.70 -11.90 -37.29
N TYR A 1142 5.46 -11.06 -38.28
CA TYR A 1142 5.10 -9.66 -38.07
C TYR A 1142 3.73 -9.38 -38.68
N ILE A 1143 2.80 -8.92 -37.84
CA ILE A 1143 1.43 -8.57 -38.22
C ILE A 1143 1.29 -7.06 -38.02
N PHE A 1144 1.16 -6.32 -39.12
CA PHE A 1144 0.99 -4.87 -39.07
C PHE A 1144 -0.49 -4.49 -38.95
N GLN A 1145 -0.84 -3.68 -37.96
CA GLN A 1145 -2.19 -3.18 -37.70
C GLN A 1145 -3.26 -4.29 -37.72
N PRO A 1146 -3.22 -5.25 -36.78
CA PRO A 1146 -4.24 -6.29 -36.67
C PRO A 1146 -5.64 -5.67 -36.43
N GLU A 1147 -6.69 -6.35 -36.87
CA GLU A 1147 -8.06 -6.00 -36.44
C GLU A 1147 -8.23 -6.42 -34.96
N THR A 1148 -8.91 -5.61 -34.17
CA THR A 1148 -9.24 -5.88 -32.75
C THR A 1148 -10.60 -6.57 -32.62
N ASN A 1149 -10.95 -7.00 -31.41
CA ASN A 1149 -12.16 -7.73 -31.02
C ASN A 1149 -12.30 -9.09 -31.74
N GLN A 1150 -11.20 -9.85 -31.74
CA GLN A 1150 -11.17 -11.17 -32.35
C GLN A 1150 -10.13 -12.07 -31.71
N TYR A 1151 -10.37 -13.37 -31.87
CA TYR A 1151 -9.38 -14.42 -31.73
C TYR A 1151 -8.56 -14.54 -33.02
N MET A 1152 -7.23 -14.60 -32.88
CA MET A 1152 -6.30 -14.72 -33.99
C MET A 1152 -5.37 -15.92 -33.81
N GLU A 1153 -5.41 -16.85 -34.76
CA GLU A 1153 -4.44 -17.94 -34.84
C GLU A 1153 -3.23 -17.53 -35.69
N ILE A 1154 -2.04 -17.52 -35.08
CA ILE A 1154 -0.75 -17.25 -35.73
C ILE A 1154 0.03 -18.57 -35.85
N ASP A 1155 0.11 -19.08 -37.08
CA ASP A 1155 0.74 -20.36 -37.44
C ASP A 1155 2.07 -20.10 -38.15
N LYS A 1156 3.16 -20.63 -37.59
CA LYS A 1156 4.55 -20.53 -38.08
C LYS A 1156 4.74 -20.89 -39.56
N SER A 1157 3.84 -21.71 -40.14
CA SER A 1157 3.88 -22.14 -41.54
C SER A 1157 3.36 -21.10 -42.54
N LYS A 1158 2.58 -20.11 -42.08
CA LYS A 1158 1.96 -19.07 -42.91
C LYS A 1158 2.98 -17.97 -43.24
N GLN A 1159 2.72 -17.23 -44.32
CA GLN A 1159 3.54 -16.07 -44.67
C GLN A 1159 2.95 -14.80 -44.08
N TYR A 1160 3.78 -14.08 -43.33
CA TYR A 1160 3.44 -12.81 -42.69
C TYR A 1160 4.16 -11.63 -43.37
N ASP A 1161 3.84 -10.42 -42.93
CA ASP A 1161 4.52 -9.23 -43.40
C ASP A 1161 5.98 -9.22 -42.93
N VAL A 1162 6.81 -8.42 -43.59
CA VAL A 1162 8.19 -8.21 -43.15
C VAL A 1162 8.19 -6.92 -42.35
N LYS A 1163 8.63 -6.97 -41.07
CA LYS A 1163 8.81 -5.78 -40.24
C LYS A 1163 9.55 -4.74 -41.08
N PRO A 1164 8.96 -3.55 -41.34
CA PRO A 1164 9.64 -2.52 -42.09
C PRO A 1164 10.96 -2.27 -41.37
N LEU A 1165 12.09 -2.58 -42.01
CA LEU A 1165 13.38 -2.08 -41.55
C LEU A 1165 13.17 -0.58 -41.50
N GLY A 1166 13.02 -0.03 -40.28
CA GLY A 1166 12.78 1.39 -40.06
C GLY A 1166 13.71 2.14 -40.99
N GLU A 1167 13.21 3.19 -41.65
CA GLU A 1167 14.04 4.02 -42.51
C GLU A 1167 15.32 4.33 -41.74
N GLN A 1168 16.39 3.59 -42.05
CA GLN A 1168 17.72 3.94 -41.56
C GLN A 1168 17.90 5.33 -42.11
N ASN A 1169 17.88 6.29 -41.20
CA ASN A 1169 18.07 7.69 -41.50
C ASN A 1169 19.19 7.77 -42.55
N PRO A 1170 18.99 8.36 -43.73
CA PRO A 1170 20.01 8.41 -44.78
C PRO A 1170 21.34 9.04 -44.32
N ASP A 1171 21.36 9.63 -43.13
CA ASP A 1171 22.51 10.20 -42.44
C ASP A 1171 23.41 9.16 -41.71
N GLU A 1172 22.96 7.92 -41.46
CA GLU A 1172 23.83 6.88 -40.85
C GLU A 1172 24.66 6.09 -41.87
N MET A 1173 24.35 6.20 -43.16
CA MET A 1173 25.08 5.50 -44.22
C MET A 1173 26.31 6.26 -44.78
N GLU A 1174 26.76 7.35 -44.14
CA GLU A 1174 27.99 8.06 -44.53
C GLU A 1174 29.22 7.80 -43.64
N THR A 1175 29.12 7.08 -42.52
CA THR A 1175 30.25 6.91 -41.59
C THR A 1175 31.06 5.64 -41.79
N LEU A 1176 30.45 4.55 -42.28
CA LEU A 1176 31.14 3.27 -42.51
C LEU A 1176 32.24 3.33 -43.60
N PRO A 1177 32.06 4.05 -44.73
CA PRO A 1177 33.13 4.23 -45.72
C PRO A 1177 34.29 5.08 -45.17
N VAL A 1178 34.01 6.04 -44.29
CA VAL A 1178 34.98 7.00 -43.74
C VAL A 1178 35.84 6.36 -42.65
N VAL A 1179 35.27 5.53 -41.79
CA VAL A 1179 36.00 4.76 -40.76
C VAL A 1179 36.92 3.73 -41.43
N ILE A 1180 36.45 3.03 -42.46
CA ILE A 1180 37.29 2.11 -43.25
C ILE A 1180 38.40 2.89 -43.99
N LEU A 1181 38.11 4.08 -44.53
CA LEU A 1181 39.12 4.94 -45.17
C LEU A 1181 40.17 5.46 -44.17
N LEU A 1182 39.77 5.77 -42.93
CA LEU A 1182 40.64 6.23 -41.85
C LEU A 1182 41.50 5.10 -41.28
N ILE A 1183 40.97 3.88 -41.16
CA ILE A 1183 41.73 2.68 -40.78
C ILE A 1183 42.75 2.34 -41.88
N LEU A 1184 42.36 2.41 -43.15
CA LEU A 1184 43.27 2.23 -44.29
C LEU A 1184 44.34 3.34 -44.36
N LEU A 1185 44.00 4.60 -44.05
CA LEU A 1185 44.96 5.70 -43.96
C LEU A 1185 45.94 5.51 -42.80
N SER A 1186 45.48 5.04 -41.64
CA SER A 1186 46.33 4.80 -40.47
C SER A 1186 47.32 3.67 -40.72
N LEU A 1187 46.87 2.59 -41.37
CA LEU A 1187 47.73 1.48 -41.80
C LEU A 1187 48.73 1.91 -42.88
N PHE A 1188 48.35 2.81 -43.79
CA PHE A 1188 49.23 3.36 -44.82
C PHE A 1188 50.30 4.30 -44.23
N ILE A 1189 49.93 5.14 -43.26
CA ILE A 1189 50.85 6.02 -42.52
C ILE A 1189 51.79 5.20 -41.64
N HIS A 1190 51.30 4.15 -40.97
CA HIS A 1190 52.12 3.23 -40.17
C HIS A 1190 53.17 2.51 -41.03
N LYS A 1191 52.79 2.09 -42.26
CA LYS A 1191 53.69 1.48 -43.24
C LYS A 1191 54.76 2.46 -43.76
N ILE A 1192 54.40 3.72 -44.02
CA ILE A 1192 55.34 4.78 -44.43
C ILE A 1192 56.34 5.11 -43.31
N VAL A 1193 55.90 5.14 -42.05
CA VAL A 1193 56.76 5.38 -40.87
C VAL A 1193 57.71 4.20 -40.62
N LEU A 1194 57.29 2.97 -40.89
CA LEU A 1194 58.15 1.78 -40.84
C LEU A 1194 59.17 1.74 -41.99
N ASP A 1195 58.80 2.14 -43.20
CA ASP A 1195 59.71 2.23 -44.35
C ASP A 1195 60.72 3.38 -44.24
N LEU A 1196 60.36 4.49 -43.56
CA LEU A 1196 61.28 5.59 -43.20
C LEU A 1196 62.22 5.26 -42.04
N LYS A 1197 61.92 4.23 -41.24
CA LYS A 1197 62.84 3.68 -40.21
C LYS A 1197 63.78 2.59 -40.74
N ARG A 1198 63.54 2.06 -41.95
CA ARG A 1198 64.36 1.02 -42.60
C ARG A 1198 65.35 1.55 -43.67
N LYS A 1199 65.31 2.84 -43.99
CA LYS A 1199 66.38 3.57 -44.71
C LYS A 1199 67.14 4.45 -43.73
#